data_AF-A0A812N1H7-F1
#
_entry.id   AF-A0A812N1H7-F1
#
_cell.length_a   1.000
_cell.length_b   1.000
_cell.length_c   1.000
_cell.angle_alpha   90.00
_cell.angle_beta   90.00
_cell.angle_gamma   90.00
#
_symmetry.space_group_name_H-M   'P 1'
#
loop_
_entity.id
_entity.type
_entity.pdbx_description
1 polymer ?
#
loop_
_entity_poly.entity_id
_entity_poly.type
_entity_poly.pdbx_seq_one_letter_code
_entity_poly.pdbx_strand_id
1 'polypeptide(L)'
;MSIPALNKWTTVAPCASLVAAQQHFCEVLPAAFEACFGNRQEVSEESDVDEGVALGQPVDQTARWRKLARKRQQKGSIFLKDPESRFRTLAWTVLTMPIMRIHYSLFKHATWFTERPRDDGSNGGHGEDTSSAFGMVAARPTQRALSQFADMVQSPDNDAWLPLVAFYGPVRQWPQARLRTARRAVCTIIGQLWRKLAEPWQRYPWKLLGLLSDDDGARTACAQQLLDSNCCCLDNFSEKLRGICPSLEELLSADTRAFVEAVFNRVVPTSTYVERCFARYQKWTLTRGHKISCSQLAAKHYTYAMTHLVGSWRKNRVRDGLMQRPQTNRARPKWVRKRRHSRSSTGLHLFTREFREQNAAAAVGRRRANQGWTMIARAHRAWSVLSRQEQARWTQKAKVQNAAARDRLNQEQLQEAAGEANTFSGGPWGIGSEEGFPLARHVVVDNADRKRTMEQTFAERTQQLQPENLDSFVGAPDTDHNLFATCGSQVCFNSLPAGLQAGLKGFHALLVHTIMKRAPLPLAMAEEPLVLAFASDAADCTEYAVVAYHTRKAPVEAAMLRLEAVTEEPEEEMPEDVSLILRMTSSQDGQLHFSSNESWCFQLFQRSTDWVLYVLSVGQVRKLWQFDITGSDRVQEDKVNSEMAASSEMSRVMQALRALQRKPQPRKRPTPDGPSRPGKKRKGPKAEQEKAEVAAAAPGKHQTAEFGRGEAEQDDVSDRGSSQSDAGEVFSAFALEEPVEAPWLTWRLQLSQRFYLCIVLNLKT
;
A
#
# COMPACT_ATOMS: atom_id res chain seq x y z
N MET A 1 15.64 18.16 -9.28
CA MET A 1 14.80 16.99 -9.62
C MET A 1 14.66 16.11 -8.38
N SER A 2 13.51 16.20 -7.68
CA SER A 2 13.20 15.29 -6.58
C SER A 2 12.79 13.94 -7.15
N ILE A 3 13.54 12.89 -6.82
CA ILE A 3 13.15 11.51 -7.17
C ILE A 3 11.87 11.22 -6.37
N PRO A 4 10.71 10.99 -7.02
CA PRO A 4 9.48 10.70 -6.29
C PRO A 4 9.71 9.47 -5.41
N ALA A 5 9.09 9.45 -4.23
CA ALA A 5 9.23 8.34 -3.28
C ALA A 5 9.03 7.00 -4.01
N LEU A 6 9.94 6.05 -3.79
CA LEU A 6 9.92 4.68 -4.32
C LEU A 6 8.69 3.95 -3.78
N ASN A 7 7.51 4.26 -4.33
CA ASN A 7 6.26 3.58 -4.07
C ASN A 7 6.24 2.28 -4.88
N LYS A 8 5.47 1.29 -4.40
CA LYS A 8 5.20 0.04 -5.11
C LYS A 8 4.79 0.31 -6.57
N TRP A 9 4.08 1.39 -6.84
CA TRP A 9 3.60 1.74 -8.18
C TRP A 9 4.67 2.30 -9.12
N THR A 10 5.63 3.08 -8.62
CA THR A 10 6.77 3.55 -9.41
C THR A 10 7.78 2.44 -9.72
N THR A 11 7.69 1.30 -9.02
CA THR A 11 8.52 0.12 -9.30
C THR A 11 7.77 -0.93 -10.14
N VAL A 12 6.51 -1.23 -9.79
CA VAL A 12 5.73 -2.30 -10.43
C VAL A 12 5.38 -1.95 -11.88
N ALA A 13 4.99 -0.71 -12.18
CA ALA A 13 4.59 -0.34 -13.54
C ALA A 13 5.75 -0.42 -14.54
N PRO A 14 6.94 0.16 -14.27
CA PRO A 14 8.10 -0.05 -15.13
C PRO A 14 8.46 -1.53 -15.27
N CYS A 15 8.45 -2.30 -14.18
CA CYS A 15 8.77 -3.73 -14.25
C CYS A 15 7.79 -4.52 -15.12
N ALA A 16 6.48 -4.30 -14.95
CA ALA A 16 5.46 -5.00 -15.75
C ALA A 16 5.52 -4.60 -17.22
N SER A 17 5.74 -3.31 -17.53
CA SER A 17 5.95 -2.84 -18.90
C SER A 17 7.22 -3.39 -19.54
N LEU A 18 8.31 -3.50 -18.78
CA LEU A 18 9.55 -4.15 -19.22
C LEU A 18 9.32 -5.65 -19.49
N VAL A 19 8.62 -6.35 -18.59
CA VAL A 19 8.27 -7.76 -18.78
C VAL A 19 7.41 -7.91 -20.05
N ALA A 20 6.36 -7.10 -20.23
CA ALA A 20 5.53 -7.11 -21.42
C ALA A 20 6.39 -6.89 -22.69
N ALA A 21 7.23 -5.86 -22.70
CA ALA A 21 8.07 -5.53 -23.84
C ALA A 21 9.04 -6.68 -24.17
N GLN A 22 9.74 -7.22 -23.17
CA GLN A 22 10.69 -8.32 -23.36
C GLN A 22 10.02 -9.65 -23.73
N GLN A 23 8.77 -9.84 -23.33
CA GLN A 23 7.96 -11.02 -23.66
C GLN A 23 7.36 -10.94 -25.08
N HIS A 24 7.13 -9.73 -25.61
CA HIS A 24 6.44 -9.52 -26.89
C HIS A 24 7.36 -9.16 -28.06
N PHE A 25 8.34 -8.28 -27.87
CA PHE A 25 9.13 -7.74 -28.98
C PHE A 25 10.32 -8.63 -29.35
N CYS A 26 10.97 -9.26 -28.37
CA CYS A 26 12.22 -9.98 -28.62
C CYS A 26 12.22 -11.43 -28.10
N GLU A 27 11.14 -11.87 -27.44
CA GLU A 27 11.07 -13.14 -26.68
C GLU A 27 12.27 -13.41 -25.75
N VAL A 28 13.03 -12.35 -25.42
CA VAL A 28 14.29 -12.40 -24.68
C VAL A 28 14.04 -12.89 -23.27
N LEU A 29 12.97 -12.43 -22.63
CA LEU A 29 12.71 -12.81 -21.24
C LEU A 29 12.29 -14.28 -21.11
N PRO A 30 11.32 -14.81 -21.89
CA PRO A 30 11.06 -16.25 -21.93
C PRO A 30 12.31 -17.09 -22.23
N ALA A 31 13.10 -16.72 -23.24
CA ALA A 31 14.30 -17.46 -23.64
C ALA A 31 15.40 -17.42 -22.57
N ALA A 32 15.66 -16.24 -21.98
CA ALA A 32 16.64 -16.09 -20.90
C ALA A 32 16.19 -16.83 -19.64
N PHE A 33 14.90 -16.82 -19.33
CA PHE A 33 14.34 -17.54 -18.19
C PHE A 33 14.48 -19.06 -18.39
N GLU A 34 14.22 -19.56 -19.59
CA GLU A 34 14.43 -20.97 -19.95
C GLU A 34 15.92 -21.36 -19.93
N ALA A 35 16.82 -20.52 -20.45
CA ALA A 35 18.26 -20.79 -20.37
C ALA A 35 18.75 -20.86 -18.91
N CYS A 36 18.22 -20.01 -18.03
CA CYS A 36 18.60 -19.98 -16.61
C CYS A 36 17.95 -21.09 -15.77
N PHE A 37 16.74 -21.53 -16.12
CA PHE A 37 15.89 -22.35 -15.24
C PHE A 37 15.26 -23.59 -15.90
N GLY A 38 15.34 -23.76 -17.22
CA GLY A 38 14.63 -24.77 -18.02
C GLY A 38 15.14 -26.20 -17.86
N ASN A 39 16.42 -26.40 -17.54
CA ASN A 39 17.02 -27.73 -17.39
C ASN A 39 16.74 -28.42 -16.03
N ARG A 40 15.65 -28.10 -15.34
CA ARG A 40 15.35 -28.68 -14.02
C ARG A 40 14.13 -29.58 -14.04
N GLN A 41 14.44 -30.88 -14.06
CA GLN A 41 13.59 -32.06 -13.87
C GLN A 41 12.31 -31.77 -13.06
N GLU A 42 11.16 -32.18 -13.63
CA GLU A 42 9.85 -32.10 -13.00
C GLU A 42 9.91 -32.64 -11.57
N VAL A 43 9.56 -31.79 -10.61
CA VAL A 43 9.45 -32.21 -9.22
C VAL A 43 8.15 -33.00 -9.15
N SER A 44 8.24 -34.34 -9.11
CA SER A 44 7.08 -35.19 -8.81
C SER A 44 6.32 -34.61 -7.62
N GLU A 45 5.04 -34.31 -7.83
CA GLU A 45 4.15 -33.72 -6.83
C GLU A 45 3.84 -34.70 -5.69
N GLU A 46 4.21 -35.98 -5.83
CA GLU A 46 3.85 -37.06 -4.90
C GLU A 46 4.60 -37.03 -3.56
N SER A 47 5.65 -36.22 -3.39
CA SER A 47 6.41 -36.18 -2.13
C SER A 47 5.87 -35.19 -1.07
N ASP A 48 4.59 -34.79 -1.15
CA ASP A 48 4.02 -33.76 -0.26
C ASP A 48 3.64 -34.27 1.15
N VAL A 49 3.82 -35.57 1.45
CA VAL A 49 3.79 -36.07 2.83
C VAL A 49 5.22 -36.07 3.38
N ASP A 50 5.57 -34.99 4.07
CA ASP A 50 6.83 -34.88 4.82
C ASP A 50 6.73 -35.81 6.04
N GLU A 51 6.97 -37.13 5.85
CA GLU A 51 6.92 -38.17 6.90
C GLU A 51 7.71 -37.76 8.17
N GLY A 52 8.74 -36.91 8.00
CA GLY A 52 9.51 -36.32 9.09
C GLY A 52 8.71 -35.40 10.03
N VAL A 53 7.64 -34.75 9.56
CA VAL A 53 6.76 -33.90 10.39
C VAL A 53 5.89 -34.76 11.31
N ALA A 54 5.42 -35.92 10.84
CA ALA A 54 4.72 -36.89 11.67
C ALA A 54 5.65 -37.54 12.72
N LEU A 55 6.96 -37.62 12.41
CA LEU A 55 8.00 -38.17 13.27
C LEU A 55 8.70 -37.12 14.17
N GLY A 56 8.24 -35.86 14.18
CA GLY A 56 8.79 -34.80 15.04
C GLY A 56 10.20 -34.32 14.68
N GLN A 57 10.69 -34.58 13.46
CA GLN A 57 11.98 -34.08 13.01
C GLN A 57 11.92 -32.57 12.70
N PRO A 58 12.99 -31.80 12.99
CA PRO A 58 13.06 -30.39 12.62
C PRO A 58 13.03 -30.24 11.09
N VAL A 59 12.01 -29.57 10.57
CA VAL A 59 11.87 -29.27 9.14
C VAL A 59 13.11 -28.54 8.63
N ASP A 60 13.81 -29.10 7.64
CA ASP A 60 14.87 -28.39 6.94
C ASP A 60 14.26 -27.24 6.13
N GLN A 61 14.29 -26.06 6.73
CA GLN A 61 13.79 -24.83 6.11
C GLN A 61 14.46 -24.56 4.76
N THR A 62 15.72 -25.00 4.57
CA THR A 62 16.46 -24.82 3.32
C THR A 62 15.87 -25.66 2.20
N ALA A 63 15.53 -26.92 2.47
CA ALA A 63 14.86 -27.80 1.52
C ALA A 63 13.49 -27.24 1.13
N ARG A 64 12.71 -26.77 2.12
CA ARG A 64 11.42 -26.10 1.88
C ARG A 64 11.55 -24.85 1.01
N TRP A 65 12.54 -23.98 1.29
CA TRP A 65 12.79 -22.78 0.48
C TRP A 65 13.21 -23.13 -0.96
N ARG A 66 14.05 -24.16 -1.15
CA ARG A 66 14.42 -24.64 -2.48
C ARG A 66 13.22 -25.19 -3.25
N LYS A 67 12.35 -25.99 -2.61
CA LYS A 67 11.11 -26.50 -3.20
C LYS A 67 10.18 -25.36 -3.61
N LEU A 68 10.01 -24.36 -2.73
CA LEU A 68 9.22 -23.16 -3.03
C LEU A 68 9.81 -22.33 -4.18
N ALA A 69 11.14 -22.17 -4.21
CA ALA A 69 11.83 -21.46 -5.29
C ALA A 69 11.66 -22.17 -6.63
N ARG A 70 11.76 -23.51 -6.66
CA ARG A 70 11.47 -24.31 -7.87
C ARG A 70 10.02 -24.17 -8.32
N LYS A 71 9.05 -24.28 -7.39
CA LYS A 71 7.62 -24.05 -7.70
C LYS A 71 7.38 -22.65 -8.28
N ARG A 72 8.08 -21.62 -7.78
CA ARG A 72 8.01 -20.25 -8.34
C ARG A 72 8.66 -20.14 -9.72
N GLN A 73 9.78 -20.81 -9.94
CA GLN A 73 10.45 -20.85 -11.24
C GLN A 73 9.56 -21.52 -12.29
N GLN A 74 8.97 -22.66 -11.98
CA GLN A 74 8.03 -23.35 -12.86
C GLN A 74 6.82 -22.47 -13.20
N LYS A 75 6.20 -21.85 -12.19
CA LYS A 75 5.10 -20.89 -12.40
C LYS A 75 5.52 -19.69 -13.26
N GLY A 76 6.74 -19.18 -13.07
CA GLY A 76 7.29 -18.10 -13.89
C GLY A 76 7.46 -18.50 -15.35
N SER A 77 7.98 -19.72 -15.60
CA SER A 77 8.12 -20.27 -16.95
C SER A 77 6.76 -20.41 -17.65
N ILE A 78 5.78 -20.99 -16.95
CA ILE A 78 4.41 -21.13 -17.46
C ILE A 78 3.82 -19.75 -17.76
N PHE A 79 3.93 -18.80 -16.84
CA PHE A 79 3.41 -17.43 -17.01
C PHE A 79 4.03 -16.71 -18.21
N LEU A 80 5.34 -16.87 -18.45
CA LEU A 80 6.04 -16.21 -19.54
C LEU A 80 5.68 -16.79 -20.92
N LYS A 81 5.34 -18.09 -20.98
CA LYS A 81 5.01 -18.79 -22.23
C LYS A 81 3.51 -18.82 -22.53
N ASP A 82 2.66 -18.71 -21.52
CA ASP A 82 1.21 -18.78 -21.65
C ASP A 82 0.67 -17.62 -22.53
N PRO A 83 -0.02 -17.91 -23.66
CA PRO A 83 -0.55 -16.89 -24.57
C PRO A 83 -1.53 -15.92 -23.90
N GLU A 84 -2.30 -16.39 -22.92
CA GLU A 84 -3.24 -15.56 -22.18
C GLU A 84 -2.53 -14.63 -21.21
N SER A 85 -1.51 -15.11 -20.49
CA SER A 85 -0.65 -14.30 -19.64
C SER A 85 0.12 -13.24 -20.45
N ARG A 86 0.59 -13.58 -21.65
CA ARG A 86 1.17 -12.63 -22.62
C ARG A 86 0.20 -11.49 -22.92
N PHE A 87 -1.04 -11.83 -23.29
CA PHE A 87 -2.07 -10.84 -23.63
C PHE A 87 -2.37 -9.94 -22.43
N ARG A 88 -2.61 -10.55 -21.27
CA ARG A 88 -2.94 -9.84 -20.03
C ARG A 88 -1.84 -8.88 -19.57
N THR A 89 -0.57 -9.25 -19.72
CA THR A 89 0.55 -8.39 -19.33
C THR A 89 0.63 -7.15 -20.21
N LEU A 90 0.42 -7.30 -21.52
CA LEU A 90 0.36 -6.16 -22.44
C LEU A 90 -0.90 -5.30 -22.23
N ALA A 91 -2.05 -5.94 -22.02
CA ALA A 91 -3.29 -5.25 -21.68
C ALA A 91 -3.16 -4.47 -20.38
N TRP A 92 -2.47 -5.03 -19.38
CA TRP A 92 -2.16 -4.32 -18.15
C TRP A 92 -1.35 -3.05 -18.41
N THR A 93 -0.31 -3.10 -19.26
CA THR A 93 0.48 -1.92 -19.61
C THR A 93 -0.35 -0.85 -20.31
N VAL A 94 -1.18 -1.24 -21.29
CA VAL A 94 -2.08 -0.31 -22.00
C VAL A 94 -3.05 0.35 -21.02
N LEU A 95 -3.73 -0.44 -20.20
CA LEU A 95 -4.77 0.03 -19.30
C LEU A 95 -4.23 0.79 -18.08
N THR A 96 -2.98 0.58 -17.68
CA THR A 96 -2.38 1.32 -16.56
C THR A 96 -1.75 2.63 -16.97
N MET A 97 -1.46 2.85 -18.26
CA MET A 97 -0.85 4.10 -18.72
C MET A 97 -1.64 5.35 -18.30
N PRO A 98 -2.98 5.46 -18.48
CA PRO A 98 -3.74 6.62 -18.02
C PRO A 98 -3.73 6.74 -16.49
N ILE A 99 -3.73 5.62 -15.77
CA ILE A 99 -3.67 5.59 -14.30
C ILE A 99 -2.34 6.13 -13.80
N MET A 100 -1.24 5.78 -14.46
CA MET A 100 0.10 6.27 -14.10
C MET A 100 0.24 7.77 -14.32
N ARG A 101 -0.47 8.36 -15.29
CA ARG A 101 -0.56 9.82 -15.45
C ARG A 101 -1.23 10.47 -14.24
N ILE A 102 -2.37 9.93 -13.78
CA ILE A 102 -3.04 10.41 -12.55
C ILE A 102 -2.09 10.30 -11.36
N HIS A 103 -1.44 9.16 -11.21
CA HIS A 103 -0.49 8.92 -10.12
C HIS A 103 0.65 9.93 -10.18
N TYR A 104 1.26 10.14 -11.34
CA TYR A 104 2.30 11.15 -11.52
C TYR A 104 1.80 12.53 -11.14
N SER A 105 0.61 12.92 -11.61
CA SER A 105 0.03 14.22 -11.28
C SER A 105 -0.19 14.37 -9.78
N LEU A 106 -0.74 13.35 -9.09
CA LEU A 106 -0.91 13.38 -7.64
C LEU A 106 0.43 13.49 -6.90
N PHE A 107 1.46 12.73 -7.29
CA PHE A 107 2.74 12.76 -6.57
C PHE A 107 3.60 13.98 -6.88
N LYS A 108 3.52 14.52 -8.10
CA LYS A 108 4.28 15.70 -8.51
C LYS A 108 3.63 16.99 -8.06
N HIS A 109 2.32 17.09 -8.21
CA HIS A 109 1.59 18.34 -8.02
C HIS A 109 0.91 18.40 -6.65
N ALA A 110 0.31 17.32 -6.15
CA ALA A 110 -0.32 17.32 -4.83
C ALA A 110 0.70 17.16 -3.69
N THR A 111 1.67 18.09 -3.61
CA THR A 111 2.68 18.24 -2.56
C THR A 111 2.34 19.38 -1.60
N TRP A 112 3.02 19.44 -0.46
CA TRP A 112 2.82 20.51 0.53
C TRP A 112 3.10 21.87 -0.10
N PHE A 113 2.31 22.89 0.26
CA PHE A 113 2.53 24.26 -0.20
C PHE A 113 3.99 24.73 -0.02
N THR A 114 4.62 24.36 1.11
CA THR A 114 6.03 24.67 1.41
C THR A 114 7.06 23.96 0.53
N GLU A 115 6.66 22.86 -0.12
CA GLU A 115 7.51 22.04 -1.00
C GLU A 115 7.28 22.35 -2.49
N ARG A 116 6.30 23.19 -2.82
CA ARG A 116 6.08 23.63 -4.19
C ARG A 116 7.25 24.53 -4.61
N PRO A 117 7.76 24.41 -5.86
CA PRO A 117 8.71 25.36 -6.39
C PRO A 117 8.15 26.77 -6.20
N ARG A 118 8.92 27.69 -5.62
CA ARG A 118 8.55 29.10 -5.68
C ARG A 118 8.65 29.50 -7.13
N ASP A 119 7.61 30.12 -7.65
CA ASP A 119 7.59 30.55 -9.03
C ASP A 119 8.59 31.69 -9.14
N ASP A 120 9.76 31.44 -9.73
CA ASP A 120 10.90 32.38 -9.76
C ASP A 120 10.68 33.51 -10.81
N GLY A 121 9.42 33.87 -11.10
CA GLY A 121 9.05 34.97 -11.99
C GLY A 121 9.31 34.73 -13.47
N SER A 122 9.65 33.50 -13.90
CA SER A 122 9.76 33.19 -15.32
C SER A 122 8.37 32.99 -15.93
N ASN A 123 7.88 34.07 -16.57
CA ASN A 123 6.72 34.14 -17.45
C ASN A 123 6.33 32.80 -18.12
N GLY A 124 5.04 32.45 -17.99
CA GLY A 124 4.37 31.67 -19.02
C GLY A 124 3.78 30.33 -18.61
N GLY A 125 3.13 30.26 -17.44
CA GLY A 125 2.14 29.22 -17.18
C GLY A 125 1.79 29.11 -15.72
N HIS A 126 0.68 29.74 -15.31
CA HIS A 126 -0.11 29.35 -14.13
C HIS A 126 -0.70 27.92 -14.29
N GLY A 127 0.15 26.96 -14.67
CA GLY A 127 -0.23 25.65 -15.16
C GLY A 127 -0.51 24.70 -14.01
N GLU A 128 -1.79 24.61 -13.65
CA GLU A 128 -2.39 23.57 -12.81
C GLU A 128 -1.99 23.64 -11.32
N ASP A 129 -2.46 24.68 -10.63
CA ASP A 129 -2.50 24.75 -9.16
C ASP A 129 -3.23 23.53 -8.56
N THR A 130 -2.62 22.95 -7.54
CA THR A 130 -2.63 21.48 -7.40
C THR A 130 -3.73 20.91 -6.52
N SER A 131 -4.63 21.75 -6.02
CA SER A 131 -5.87 21.34 -5.35
C SER A 131 -7.11 21.82 -6.11
N SER A 132 -7.06 23.00 -6.74
CA SER A 132 -8.07 23.45 -7.71
C SER A 132 -8.12 22.53 -8.94
N ALA A 133 -6.96 22.09 -9.47
CA ALA A 133 -6.91 21.16 -10.61
C ALA A 133 -7.58 19.80 -10.34
N PHE A 134 -7.57 19.31 -9.09
CA PHE A 134 -8.25 18.07 -8.70
C PHE A 134 -9.69 18.32 -8.21
N GLY A 135 -9.99 19.52 -7.73
CA GLY A 135 -11.34 19.92 -7.33
C GLY A 135 -12.23 20.38 -8.47
N MET A 136 -11.67 20.90 -9.55
CA MET A 136 -12.43 21.38 -10.71
C MET A 136 -12.64 20.25 -11.72
N VAL A 137 -13.89 19.91 -11.99
CA VAL A 137 -14.27 18.73 -12.79
C VAL A 137 -13.56 18.69 -14.16
N ALA A 138 -13.49 19.82 -14.86
CA ALA A 138 -12.89 19.91 -16.20
C ALA A 138 -11.35 19.72 -16.21
N ALA A 139 -10.66 20.06 -15.12
CA ALA A 139 -9.21 19.99 -15.02
C ALA A 139 -8.70 18.67 -14.42
N ARG A 140 -9.58 17.84 -13.85
CA ARG A 140 -9.21 16.61 -13.12
C ARG A 140 -8.46 15.62 -14.02
N PRO A 141 -7.22 15.22 -13.67
CA PRO A 141 -6.51 14.14 -14.36
C PRO A 141 -7.32 12.84 -14.38
N THR A 142 -8.08 12.57 -13.31
CA THR A 142 -9.03 11.45 -13.24
C THR A 142 -10.09 11.53 -14.34
N GLN A 143 -10.64 12.71 -14.59
CA GLN A 143 -11.70 12.89 -15.58
C GLN A 143 -11.19 12.66 -17.00
N ARG A 144 -9.99 13.17 -17.32
CA ARG A 144 -9.30 12.89 -18.58
C ARG A 144 -9.07 11.39 -18.77
N ALA A 145 -8.64 10.68 -17.74
CA ALA A 145 -8.45 9.23 -17.79
C ALA A 145 -9.78 8.47 -17.95
N LEU A 146 -10.84 8.86 -17.23
CA LEU A 146 -12.17 8.27 -17.37
C LEU A 146 -12.70 8.42 -18.80
N SER A 147 -12.52 9.61 -19.40
CA SER A 147 -12.90 9.88 -20.79
C SER A 147 -12.10 9.01 -21.77
N GLN A 148 -10.77 8.93 -21.59
CA GLN A 148 -9.93 8.06 -22.40
C GLN A 148 -10.37 6.58 -22.34
N PHE A 149 -10.76 6.08 -21.17
CA PHE A 149 -11.27 4.71 -21.04
C PHE A 149 -12.67 4.55 -21.64
N ALA A 150 -13.53 5.57 -21.57
CA ALA A 150 -14.81 5.57 -22.26
C ALA A 150 -14.61 5.46 -23.78
N ASP A 151 -13.69 6.26 -24.34
CA ASP A 151 -13.33 6.21 -25.76
C ASP A 151 -12.77 4.84 -26.17
N MET A 152 -11.97 4.20 -25.31
CA MET A 152 -11.46 2.84 -25.55
C MET A 152 -12.59 1.81 -25.64
N VAL A 153 -13.66 1.99 -24.88
CA VAL A 153 -14.79 1.05 -24.86
C VAL A 153 -15.73 1.32 -26.02
N GLN A 154 -15.99 2.59 -26.35
CA GLN A 154 -16.88 3.01 -27.41
C GLN A 154 -16.26 2.81 -28.81
N SER A 155 -14.96 3.06 -28.94
CA SER A 155 -14.22 3.00 -30.20
C SER A 155 -13.19 1.88 -30.18
N PRO A 156 -13.49 0.69 -30.74
CA PRO A 156 -12.52 -0.42 -30.82
C PRO A 156 -11.29 -0.09 -31.67
N ASP A 157 -11.38 0.94 -32.51
CA ASP A 157 -10.32 1.44 -33.38
C ASP A 157 -9.48 2.56 -32.71
N ASN A 158 -9.70 2.82 -31.42
CA ASN A 158 -8.94 3.81 -30.65
C ASN A 158 -7.45 3.45 -30.59
N ASP A 159 -6.59 4.43 -30.86
CA ASP A 159 -5.12 4.30 -30.83
C ASP A 159 -4.57 3.80 -29.49
N ALA A 160 -5.31 3.95 -28.38
CA ALA A 160 -4.92 3.37 -27.10
C ALA A 160 -4.84 1.84 -27.15
N TRP A 161 -5.59 1.17 -28.02
CA TRP A 161 -5.51 -0.28 -28.24
C TRP A 161 -4.35 -0.68 -29.15
N LEU A 162 -3.69 0.26 -29.83
CA LEU A 162 -2.68 0.01 -30.85
C LEU A 162 -1.60 -1.00 -30.42
N PRO A 163 -1.04 -0.98 -29.19
CA PRO A 163 -0.07 -1.99 -28.78
C PRO A 163 -0.65 -3.39 -28.79
N LEU A 164 -1.89 -3.58 -28.32
CA LEU A 164 -2.55 -4.88 -28.35
C LEU A 164 -2.92 -5.28 -29.79
N VAL A 165 -3.41 -4.34 -30.60
CA VAL A 165 -3.78 -4.59 -32.00
C VAL A 165 -2.57 -5.05 -32.82
N ALA A 166 -1.40 -4.45 -32.60
CA ALA A 166 -0.17 -4.81 -33.30
C ALA A 166 0.28 -6.27 -33.08
N PHE A 167 -0.05 -6.87 -31.92
CA PHE A 167 0.32 -8.26 -31.60
C PHE A 167 -0.82 -9.26 -31.75
N TYR A 168 -2.07 -8.82 -31.65
CA TYR A 168 -3.24 -9.69 -31.55
C TYR A 168 -4.32 -9.43 -32.61
N GLY A 169 -4.06 -8.53 -33.56
CA GLY A 169 -5.01 -8.13 -34.60
C GLY A 169 -6.09 -7.17 -34.09
N PRO A 170 -7.00 -6.74 -34.97
CA PRO A 170 -8.07 -5.80 -34.64
C PRO A 170 -8.92 -6.28 -33.44
N VAL A 171 -9.33 -5.35 -32.57
CA VAL A 171 -10.10 -5.66 -31.35
C VAL A 171 -11.32 -6.52 -31.64
N ARG A 172 -12.06 -6.20 -32.70
CA ARG A 172 -13.29 -6.92 -33.10
C ARG A 172 -13.06 -8.38 -33.50
N GLN A 173 -11.82 -8.75 -33.83
CA GLN A 173 -11.44 -10.11 -34.23
C GLN A 173 -10.85 -10.93 -33.06
N TRP A 174 -10.77 -10.34 -31.86
CA TRP A 174 -10.24 -11.06 -30.71
C TRP A 174 -11.18 -12.21 -30.29
N PRO A 175 -10.61 -13.33 -29.80
CA PRO A 175 -11.40 -14.37 -29.15
C PRO A 175 -12.26 -13.82 -28.01
N GLN A 176 -13.45 -14.42 -27.81
CA GLN A 176 -14.41 -14.00 -26.78
C GLN A 176 -13.79 -13.86 -25.38
N ALA A 177 -12.87 -14.75 -24.99
CA ALA A 177 -12.18 -14.67 -23.70
C ALA A 177 -11.37 -13.37 -23.52
N ARG A 178 -10.77 -12.84 -24.60
CA ARG A 178 -10.02 -11.59 -24.58
C ARG A 178 -10.92 -10.37 -24.59
N LEU A 179 -12.00 -10.40 -25.37
CA LEU A 179 -13.03 -9.36 -25.37
C LEU A 179 -13.66 -9.21 -23.97
N ARG A 180 -14.04 -10.32 -23.35
CA ARG A 180 -14.48 -10.42 -21.95
C ARG A 180 -13.48 -9.81 -20.98
N THR A 181 -12.23 -10.24 -21.09
CA THR A 181 -11.14 -9.76 -20.23
C THR A 181 -10.95 -8.25 -20.38
N ALA A 182 -10.94 -7.74 -21.62
CA ALA A 182 -10.79 -6.32 -21.92
C ALA A 182 -11.97 -5.49 -21.38
N ARG A 183 -13.21 -5.86 -21.73
CA ARG A 183 -14.44 -5.19 -21.26
C ARG A 183 -14.47 -5.13 -19.73
N ARG A 184 -14.27 -6.27 -19.07
CA ARG A 184 -14.30 -6.34 -17.61
C ARG A 184 -13.16 -5.55 -16.97
N ALA A 185 -11.94 -5.62 -17.51
CA ALA A 185 -10.81 -4.88 -16.97
C ALA A 185 -11.05 -3.36 -17.07
N VAL A 186 -11.55 -2.90 -18.22
CA VAL A 186 -11.87 -1.48 -18.41
C VAL A 186 -13.01 -1.05 -17.48
N CYS A 187 -14.12 -1.78 -17.42
CA CYS A 187 -15.22 -1.49 -16.47
C CYS A 187 -14.71 -1.40 -15.03
N THR A 188 -13.86 -2.36 -14.62
CA THR A 188 -13.25 -2.38 -13.29
C THR A 188 -12.38 -1.16 -13.04
N ILE A 189 -11.59 -0.74 -14.01
CA ILE A 189 -10.71 0.43 -13.88
C ILE A 189 -11.52 1.71 -13.81
N ILE A 190 -12.47 1.92 -14.73
CA ILE A 190 -13.33 3.11 -14.74
C ILE A 190 -14.11 3.19 -13.42
N GLY A 191 -14.76 2.11 -12.99
CA GLY A 191 -15.49 2.06 -11.72
C GLY A 191 -14.59 2.34 -10.51
N GLN A 192 -13.35 1.83 -10.49
CA GLN A 192 -12.40 2.13 -9.41
C GLN A 192 -11.96 3.59 -9.41
N LEU A 193 -11.62 4.15 -10.57
CA LEU A 193 -11.20 5.53 -10.71
C LEU A 193 -12.33 6.47 -10.31
N TRP A 194 -13.54 6.22 -10.79
CA TRP A 194 -14.71 7.00 -10.42
C TRP A 194 -14.94 6.95 -8.90
N ARG A 195 -15.06 5.75 -8.33
CA ARG A 195 -15.38 5.57 -6.90
C ARG A 195 -14.32 6.15 -5.96
N LYS A 196 -13.03 6.03 -6.31
CA LYS A 196 -11.91 6.41 -5.44
C LYS A 196 -11.38 7.82 -5.70
N LEU A 197 -11.51 8.32 -6.92
CA LEU A 197 -10.82 9.54 -7.37
C LEU A 197 -11.71 10.54 -8.10
N ALA A 198 -12.98 10.25 -8.39
CA ALA A 198 -13.92 11.24 -8.92
C ALA A 198 -15.02 11.57 -7.90
N GLU A 199 -15.73 10.56 -7.39
CA GLU A 199 -16.83 10.73 -6.45
C GLU A 199 -16.43 11.43 -5.14
N PRO A 200 -15.28 11.12 -4.49
CA PRO A 200 -14.92 11.79 -3.24
C PRO A 200 -14.72 13.30 -3.39
N TRP A 201 -14.29 13.75 -4.57
CA TRP A 201 -14.12 15.16 -4.92
C TRP A 201 -15.44 15.86 -5.27
N GLN A 202 -16.54 15.13 -5.30
CA GLN A 202 -17.89 15.66 -5.42
C GLN A 202 -18.59 15.75 -4.06
N ARG A 203 -17.89 15.44 -2.95
CA ARG A 203 -18.42 15.54 -1.59
C ARG A 203 -17.77 16.70 -0.84
N TYR A 204 -18.42 17.15 0.23
CA TYR A 204 -17.79 18.09 1.17
C TYR A 204 -16.62 17.40 1.89
N PRO A 205 -15.48 18.09 2.10
CA PRO A 205 -15.30 19.54 1.91
C PRO A 205 -15.00 19.98 0.47
N TRP A 206 -14.59 19.09 -0.43
CA TRP A 206 -14.08 19.44 -1.77
C TRP A 206 -15.09 20.15 -2.67
N LYS A 207 -16.40 19.96 -2.46
CA LYS A 207 -17.44 20.75 -3.13
C LYS A 207 -17.26 22.26 -2.94
N LEU A 208 -16.69 22.70 -1.83
CA LEU A 208 -16.44 24.12 -1.54
C LEU A 208 -15.47 24.78 -2.53
N LEU A 209 -14.71 24.02 -3.32
CA LEU A 209 -13.90 24.57 -4.40
C LEU A 209 -14.73 25.26 -5.48
N GLY A 210 -16.04 24.99 -5.56
CA GLY A 210 -16.97 25.78 -6.37
C GLY A 210 -17.05 27.25 -5.93
N LEU A 211 -16.77 27.57 -4.67
CA LEU A 211 -16.67 28.95 -4.18
C LEU A 211 -15.49 29.72 -4.79
N LEU A 212 -14.52 29.01 -5.37
CA LEU A 212 -13.35 29.62 -6.03
C LEU A 212 -13.52 29.73 -7.55
N SER A 213 -14.68 29.34 -8.09
CA SER A 213 -14.94 29.40 -9.53
C SER A 213 -14.91 30.84 -10.05
N ASP A 214 -14.34 30.99 -11.25
CA ASP A 214 -14.37 32.24 -12.02
C ASP A 214 -15.76 32.57 -12.56
N ASP A 215 -16.64 31.57 -12.67
CA ASP A 215 -18.04 31.76 -13.02
C ASP A 215 -18.85 32.14 -11.77
N ASP A 216 -19.33 33.39 -11.74
CA ASP A 216 -20.20 33.93 -10.69
C ASP A 216 -21.47 33.10 -10.48
N GLY A 217 -22.02 32.52 -11.55
CA GLY A 217 -23.20 31.65 -11.49
C GLY A 217 -22.90 30.36 -10.74
N ALA A 218 -21.86 29.64 -11.15
CA ALA A 218 -21.39 28.43 -10.45
C ALA A 218 -21.01 28.72 -8.98
N ARG A 219 -20.38 29.86 -8.72
CA ARG A 219 -19.97 30.28 -7.37
C ARG A 219 -21.18 30.51 -6.47
N THR A 220 -22.17 31.26 -6.96
CA THR A 220 -23.42 31.52 -6.24
C THR A 220 -24.21 30.23 -5.98
N ALA A 221 -24.29 29.35 -6.98
CA ALA A 221 -24.94 28.04 -6.83
C ALA A 221 -24.25 27.16 -5.78
N CYS A 222 -22.92 27.18 -5.71
CA CYS A 222 -22.15 26.45 -4.70
C CYS A 222 -22.41 26.97 -3.28
N ALA A 223 -22.45 28.30 -3.10
CA ALA A 223 -22.75 28.93 -1.82
C ALA A 223 -24.18 28.61 -1.35
N GLN A 224 -25.16 28.74 -2.25
CA GLN A 224 -26.55 28.37 -1.98
C GLN A 224 -26.68 26.89 -1.60
N GLN A 225 -26.02 26.00 -2.34
CA GLN A 225 -26.03 24.56 -2.03
C GLN A 225 -25.46 24.25 -0.64
N LEU A 226 -24.42 24.97 -0.20
CA LEU A 226 -23.87 24.80 1.16
C LEU A 226 -24.89 25.18 2.23
N LEU A 227 -25.57 26.32 2.05
CA LEU A 227 -26.60 26.81 2.99
C LEU A 227 -27.77 25.83 3.09
N ASP A 228 -28.25 25.32 1.95
CA ASP A 228 -29.40 24.42 1.85
C ASP A 228 -29.10 22.97 2.27
N SER A 229 -27.83 22.60 2.40
CA SER A 229 -27.43 21.24 2.72
C SER A 229 -27.78 20.85 4.16
N ASN A 230 -28.34 19.65 4.36
CA ASN A 230 -28.53 19.11 5.72
C ASN A 230 -27.18 18.88 6.42
N CYS A 231 -27.12 18.98 7.76
CA CYS A 231 -25.87 18.74 8.52
C CYS A 231 -25.21 17.40 8.19
N CYS A 232 -25.98 16.33 7.96
CA CYS A 232 -25.44 15.02 7.59
C CYS A 232 -24.76 14.97 6.20
N CYS A 233 -25.03 15.96 5.35
CA CYS A 233 -24.42 16.14 4.03
C CYS A 233 -23.13 16.97 4.09
N LEU A 234 -22.82 17.55 5.24
CA LEU A 234 -21.62 18.35 5.43
C LEU A 234 -20.58 17.53 6.19
N ASP A 235 -19.31 17.79 5.91
CA ASP A 235 -18.23 17.41 6.82
C ASP A 235 -18.06 18.49 7.90
N ASN A 236 -17.27 18.20 8.93
CA ASN A 236 -17.06 19.11 10.06
C ASN A 236 -16.50 20.48 9.65
N PHE A 237 -15.68 20.55 8.59
CA PHE A 237 -15.16 21.83 8.11
C PHE A 237 -16.26 22.65 7.44
N SER A 238 -17.01 22.05 6.51
CA SER A 238 -18.09 22.74 5.78
C SER A 238 -19.22 23.18 6.71
N GLU A 239 -19.56 22.36 7.71
CA GLU A 239 -20.56 22.72 8.73
C GLU A 239 -20.12 23.93 9.55
N LYS A 240 -18.85 23.98 9.98
CA LYS A 240 -18.30 25.13 10.72
C LYS A 240 -18.22 26.37 9.85
N LEU A 241 -17.80 26.24 8.59
CA LEU A 241 -17.76 27.35 7.65
C LEU A 241 -19.15 27.96 7.48
N ARG A 242 -20.17 27.12 7.30
CA ARG A 242 -21.57 27.57 7.24
C ARG A 242 -22.04 28.25 8.53
N GLY A 243 -21.60 27.77 9.69
CA GLY A 243 -21.93 28.39 10.98
C GLY A 243 -21.28 29.76 11.19
N ILE A 244 -20.09 29.98 10.60
CA ILE A 244 -19.37 31.26 10.65
C ILE A 244 -19.91 32.24 9.60
N CYS A 245 -20.29 31.73 8.43
CA CYS A 245 -20.83 32.49 7.31
C CYS A 245 -22.27 32.02 6.99
N PRO A 246 -23.28 32.42 7.80
CA PRO A 246 -24.65 31.95 7.64
C PRO A 246 -25.40 32.52 6.43
N SER A 247 -24.89 33.58 5.79
CA SER A 247 -25.55 34.25 4.67
C SER A 247 -24.80 34.05 3.35
N LEU A 248 -25.54 34.20 2.24
CA LEU A 248 -24.98 34.11 0.89
C LEU A 248 -23.92 35.18 0.65
N GLU A 249 -24.16 36.41 1.12
CA GLU A 249 -23.24 37.54 1.00
C GLU A 249 -21.92 37.27 1.73
N GLU A 250 -21.97 36.72 2.95
CA GLU A 250 -20.77 36.38 3.73
C GLU A 250 -19.98 35.23 3.11
N LEU A 251 -20.66 34.21 2.56
CA LEU A 251 -19.99 33.10 1.85
C LEU A 251 -19.31 33.55 0.56
N LEU A 252 -19.90 34.53 -0.13
CA LEU A 252 -19.37 35.10 -1.37
C LEU A 252 -18.38 36.25 -1.12
N SER A 253 -18.17 36.65 0.13
CA SER A 253 -17.21 37.70 0.48
C SER A 253 -15.79 37.35 0.05
N ALA A 254 -15.00 38.39 -0.27
CA ALA A 254 -13.60 38.23 -0.66
C ALA A 254 -12.77 37.52 0.43
N ASP A 255 -13.06 37.82 1.70
CA ASP A 255 -12.39 37.21 2.85
C ASP A 255 -12.65 35.70 2.95
N THR A 256 -13.91 35.28 2.79
CA THR A 256 -14.26 33.85 2.77
C THR A 256 -13.60 33.13 1.59
N ARG A 257 -13.59 33.75 0.41
CA ARG A 257 -12.92 33.21 -0.78
C ARG A 257 -11.42 33.01 -0.52
N ALA A 258 -10.73 34.03 -0.02
CA ALA A 258 -9.31 33.98 0.30
C ALA A 258 -9.01 32.92 1.38
N PHE A 259 -9.89 32.77 2.37
CA PHE A 259 -9.77 31.73 3.38
C PHE A 259 -9.92 30.32 2.80
N VAL A 260 -10.97 30.08 2.01
CA VAL A 260 -11.22 28.77 1.35
C VAL A 260 -10.06 28.41 0.44
N GLU A 261 -9.57 29.36 -0.36
CA GLU A 261 -8.40 29.20 -1.20
C GLU A 261 -7.15 28.84 -0.38
N ALA A 262 -6.86 29.58 0.70
CA ALA A 262 -5.73 29.29 1.57
C ALA A 262 -5.82 27.91 2.23
N VAL A 263 -7.02 27.46 2.61
CA VAL A 263 -7.26 26.11 3.16
C VAL A 263 -6.93 25.07 2.11
N PHE A 264 -7.54 25.12 0.92
CA PHE A 264 -7.34 24.09 -0.09
C PHE A 264 -5.96 24.13 -0.73
N ASN A 265 -5.28 25.27 -0.76
CA ASN A 265 -3.87 25.34 -1.17
C ASN A 265 -2.93 24.66 -0.18
N ARG A 266 -3.29 24.61 1.11
CA ARG A 266 -2.49 23.97 2.17
C ARG A 266 -2.86 22.52 2.41
N VAL A 267 -4.11 22.11 2.14
CA VAL A 267 -4.54 20.73 2.24
C VAL A 267 -3.86 19.91 1.15
N VAL A 268 -3.13 18.87 1.54
CA VAL A 268 -2.50 17.94 0.61
C VAL A 268 -3.44 16.74 0.40
N PRO A 269 -3.98 16.54 -0.80
CA PRO A 269 -4.89 15.43 -1.11
C PRO A 269 -4.27 14.04 -1.04
N THR A 270 -2.95 13.95 -0.91
CA THR A 270 -2.24 12.67 -1.04
C THR A 270 -2.45 11.76 0.16
N SER A 271 -2.12 10.48 -0.08
CA SER A 271 -2.02 9.45 0.94
C SER A 271 -1.15 9.89 2.12
N THR A 272 -0.33 10.94 2.04
CA THR A 272 0.49 11.44 3.14
C THR A 272 -0.29 11.83 4.41
N TYR A 273 -1.51 12.37 4.33
CA TYR A 273 -2.32 12.63 5.54
C TYR A 273 -2.83 11.32 6.16
N VAL A 274 -3.35 10.41 5.32
CA VAL A 274 -3.78 9.06 5.71
C VAL A 274 -2.60 8.20 6.17
N GLU A 275 -1.44 8.31 5.56
CA GLU A 275 -0.15 7.67 5.87
C GLU A 275 0.46 8.30 7.11
N ARG A 276 0.27 9.60 7.39
CA ARG A 276 0.64 10.21 8.68
C ARG A 276 -0.29 9.73 9.79
N CYS A 277 -1.58 9.57 9.54
CA CYS A 277 -2.53 8.93 10.46
C CYS A 277 -2.21 7.43 10.65
N PHE A 278 -1.82 6.70 9.60
CA PHE A 278 -1.37 5.30 9.68
C PHE A 278 0.03 5.16 10.26
N ALA A 279 0.94 6.11 10.06
CA ALA A 279 2.26 6.16 10.69
C ALA A 279 2.10 6.42 12.19
N ARG A 280 1.10 7.22 12.58
CA ARG A 280 0.66 7.40 13.98
C ARG A 280 0.02 6.13 14.54
N TYR A 281 -0.77 5.39 13.76
CA TYR A 281 -1.26 4.04 14.12
C TYR A 281 -0.15 2.97 14.15
N GLN A 282 0.88 3.10 13.32
CA GLN A 282 2.11 2.30 13.39
C GLN A 282 2.80 2.57 14.73
N LYS A 283 2.86 3.82 15.18
CA LYS A 283 3.36 4.19 16.52
C LYS A 283 2.58 3.49 17.63
N TRP A 284 1.27 3.30 17.48
CA TRP A 284 0.40 2.60 18.42
C TRP A 284 0.49 1.06 18.35
N THR A 285 0.71 0.49 17.16
CA THR A 285 0.96 -0.95 16.97
C THR A 285 2.41 -1.36 17.28
N LEU A 286 3.33 -0.39 17.38
CA LEU A 286 4.70 -0.55 17.87
C LEU A 286 4.78 -0.63 19.41
N THR A 287 3.72 -0.29 20.15
CA THR A 287 3.76 -0.21 21.62
C THR A 287 3.58 -1.54 22.34
N ARG A 288 3.40 -2.67 21.64
CA ARG A 288 3.39 -4.02 22.28
C ARG A 288 4.18 -5.06 21.49
N GLY A 289 5.48 -5.09 21.78
CA GLY A 289 6.42 -6.15 21.39
C GLY A 289 7.54 -5.67 20.48
N HIS A 290 8.77 -6.18 20.69
CA HIS A 290 9.91 -5.90 19.82
C HIS A 290 9.65 -6.46 18.41
N LYS A 291 9.15 -5.61 17.50
CA LYS A 291 9.20 -5.87 16.06
C LYS A 291 10.41 -5.18 15.44
N ILE A 292 11.08 -5.93 14.59
CA ILE A 292 12.34 -5.61 13.93
C ILE A 292 12.08 -4.42 12.98
N SER A 293 12.77 -3.30 13.17
CA SER A 293 12.62 -2.11 12.32
C SER A 293 13.07 -2.39 10.88
N CYS A 294 12.63 -1.59 9.89
CA CYS A 294 13.16 -1.66 8.52
C CYS A 294 14.68 -1.51 8.48
N SER A 295 15.27 -0.68 9.34
CA SER A 295 16.73 -0.57 9.48
C SER A 295 17.37 -1.85 10.03
N GLN A 296 16.72 -2.55 10.96
CA GLN A 296 17.19 -3.85 11.44
C GLN A 296 16.96 -4.98 10.43
N LEU A 297 15.91 -4.91 9.60
CA LEU A 297 15.68 -5.81 8.46
C LEU A 297 16.73 -5.58 7.36
N ALA A 298 17.04 -4.33 7.02
CA ALA A 298 18.10 -3.96 6.10
C ALA A 298 19.49 -4.36 6.64
N ALA A 299 19.76 -4.13 7.92
CA ALA A 299 20.99 -4.59 8.57
C ALA A 299 21.09 -6.12 8.57
N LYS A 300 19.98 -6.84 8.83
CA LYS A 300 19.94 -8.30 8.72
C LYS A 300 20.16 -8.76 7.29
N HIS A 301 19.54 -8.10 6.31
CA HIS A 301 19.70 -8.42 4.89
C HIS A 301 21.15 -8.18 4.43
N TYR A 302 21.75 -7.05 4.79
CA TYR A 302 23.14 -6.73 4.49
C TYR A 302 24.09 -7.72 5.16
N THR A 303 23.90 -8.01 6.45
CA THR A 303 24.71 -9.00 7.18
C THR A 303 24.56 -10.40 6.57
N TYR A 304 23.35 -10.78 6.14
CA TYR A 304 23.07 -12.06 5.51
C TYR A 304 23.69 -12.17 4.10
N ALA A 305 23.52 -11.14 3.27
CA ALA A 305 24.11 -11.06 1.94
C ALA A 305 25.64 -11.11 2.03
N MET A 306 26.23 -10.35 2.95
CA MET A 306 27.69 -10.32 3.13
C MET A 306 28.23 -11.64 3.70
N THR A 307 27.49 -12.30 4.59
CA THR A 307 27.83 -13.65 5.08
C THR A 307 27.84 -14.67 3.94
N HIS A 308 26.87 -14.59 3.00
CA HIS A 308 26.83 -15.45 1.81
C HIS A 308 27.94 -15.15 0.81
N LEU A 309 28.28 -13.88 0.61
CA LEU A 309 29.34 -13.43 -0.28
C LEU A 309 30.71 -13.92 0.23
N VAL A 310 30.98 -13.75 1.53
CA VAL A 310 32.19 -14.27 2.19
C VAL A 310 32.20 -15.81 2.21
N GLY A 311 31.05 -16.44 2.43
CA GLY A 311 30.91 -17.91 2.38
C GLY A 311 31.21 -18.48 0.99
N SER A 312 30.74 -17.83 -0.06
CA SER A 312 30.99 -18.22 -1.46
C SER A 312 32.44 -17.98 -1.85
N TRP A 313 33.01 -16.83 -1.47
CA TRP A 313 34.43 -16.54 -1.66
C TRP A 313 35.34 -17.58 -0.98
N ARG A 314 35.07 -17.96 0.27
CA ARG A 314 35.82 -19.02 0.98
C ARG A 314 35.70 -20.38 0.29
N LYS A 315 34.50 -20.75 -0.17
CA LYS A 315 34.30 -22.00 -0.91
C LYS A 315 35.10 -22.03 -2.21
N ASN A 316 35.14 -20.91 -2.93
CA ASN A 316 35.94 -20.78 -4.15
C ASN A 316 37.44 -20.87 -3.85
N ARG A 317 37.96 -20.15 -2.85
CA ARG A 317 39.38 -20.24 -2.47
C ARG A 317 39.80 -21.62 -1.96
N VAL A 318 38.91 -22.32 -1.25
CA VAL A 318 39.10 -23.72 -0.86
C VAL A 318 39.17 -24.64 -2.08
N ARG A 319 38.28 -24.44 -3.05
CA ARG A 319 38.27 -25.20 -4.31
C ARG A 319 39.55 -24.93 -5.12
N ASP A 320 40.02 -23.70 -5.11
CA ASP A 320 41.19 -23.24 -5.86
C ASP A 320 42.52 -23.58 -5.12
N GLY A 321 42.47 -24.33 -4.01
CA GLY A 321 43.65 -24.77 -3.24
C GLY A 321 44.33 -23.68 -2.40
N LEU A 322 43.80 -22.46 -2.42
CA LEU A 322 44.37 -21.28 -1.75
C LEU A 322 43.94 -21.15 -0.28
N MET A 323 43.00 -21.98 0.19
CA MET A 323 42.61 -22.10 1.59
C MET A 323 42.37 -23.56 1.97
N GLN A 324 42.83 -24.00 3.13
CA GLN A 324 42.54 -25.36 3.61
C GLN A 324 41.10 -25.49 4.15
N ARG A 325 40.46 -26.63 3.87
CA ARG A 325 39.14 -26.98 4.46
C ARG A 325 39.29 -27.16 5.97
N PRO A 326 38.46 -26.51 6.80
CA PRO A 326 38.46 -26.80 8.24
C PRO A 326 38.06 -28.26 8.46
N GLN A 327 38.84 -29.00 9.25
CA GLN A 327 38.64 -30.44 9.51
C GLN A 327 37.26 -30.79 10.13
N THR A 328 36.53 -29.81 10.72
CA THR A 328 35.16 -30.03 11.20
C THR A 328 34.29 -28.76 11.07
N ASN A 329 33.04 -28.91 10.62
CA ASN A 329 32.05 -27.81 10.48
C ASN A 329 31.64 -27.13 11.80
N ARG A 330 32.12 -27.62 12.95
CA ARG A 330 31.87 -27.06 14.29
C ARG A 330 33.08 -26.32 14.89
N ALA A 331 34.22 -26.33 14.22
CA ALA A 331 35.40 -25.60 14.66
C ALA A 331 35.22 -24.09 14.44
N ARG A 332 35.13 -23.32 15.54
CA ARG A 332 35.22 -21.85 15.46
C ARG A 332 36.57 -21.42 14.89
N PRO A 333 36.66 -20.29 14.15
CA PRO A 333 37.91 -19.76 13.59
C PRO A 333 39.02 -19.63 14.63
N LYS A 334 40.29 -19.76 14.23
CA LYS A 334 41.46 -19.72 15.13
C LYS A 334 41.49 -18.45 16.01
N TRP A 335 41.18 -17.27 15.48
CA TRP A 335 41.09 -16.02 16.25
C TRP A 335 39.98 -16.00 17.32
N VAL A 336 38.88 -16.75 17.12
CA VAL A 336 37.83 -16.94 18.15
C VAL A 336 38.28 -17.95 19.22
N ARG A 337 39.16 -18.90 18.87
CA ARG A 337 39.75 -19.85 19.81
C ARG A 337 40.79 -19.16 20.71
N LYS A 338 41.61 -18.26 20.15
CA LYS A 338 42.70 -17.56 20.87
C LYS A 338 42.21 -16.63 22.01
N ARG A 339 40.92 -16.24 22.07
CA ARG A 339 40.37 -15.32 23.08
C ARG A 339 39.51 -15.95 24.18
N ARG A 340 39.40 -17.28 24.27
CA ARG A 340 38.93 -17.86 25.53
C ARG A 340 40.08 -17.80 26.50
N HIS A 341 40.05 -16.81 27.40
CA HIS A 341 40.72 -16.93 28.70
C HIS A 341 40.59 -18.38 29.17
N SER A 342 41.70 -19.03 29.48
CA SER A 342 41.67 -20.28 30.24
C SER A 342 40.64 -20.06 31.35
N ARG A 343 39.56 -20.86 31.35
CA ARG A 343 38.47 -20.67 32.31
C ARG A 343 39.11 -20.60 33.69
N SER A 344 39.10 -19.41 34.31
CA SER A 344 39.71 -19.23 35.61
C SER A 344 39.02 -20.21 36.56
N SER A 345 39.77 -21.20 37.01
CA SER A 345 39.24 -22.17 37.96
C SER A 345 39.08 -21.43 39.28
N THR A 346 37.91 -21.49 39.90
CA THR A 346 37.73 -20.94 41.25
C THR A 346 38.03 -22.01 42.29
N GLY A 347 38.20 -21.63 43.57
CA GLY A 347 38.42 -22.60 44.65
C GLY A 347 37.36 -23.72 44.67
N LEU A 348 36.10 -23.36 44.45
CA LEU A 348 34.99 -24.30 44.32
C LEU A 348 35.14 -25.26 43.13
N HIS A 349 35.69 -24.82 42.00
CA HIS A 349 35.91 -25.71 40.86
C HIS A 349 36.97 -26.77 41.16
N LEU A 350 38.08 -26.37 41.80
CA LEU A 350 39.13 -27.30 42.19
C LEU A 350 38.66 -28.26 43.28
N PHE A 351 37.97 -27.74 44.29
CA PHE A 351 37.35 -28.58 45.32
C PHE A 351 36.36 -29.56 44.71
N THR A 352 35.46 -29.11 43.83
CA THR A 352 34.48 -30.00 43.19
C THR A 352 35.18 -31.08 42.35
N ARG A 353 36.31 -30.78 41.71
CA ARG A 353 37.09 -31.77 40.97
C ARG A 353 37.69 -32.81 41.91
N GLU A 354 38.37 -32.38 42.95
CA GLU A 354 39.05 -33.27 43.92
C GLU A 354 38.04 -34.06 44.76
N PHE A 355 36.92 -33.42 45.15
CA PHE A 355 35.79 -34.07 45.81
C PHE A 355 35.17 -35.16 44.94
N ARG A 356 35.07 -34.95 43.61
CA ARG A 356 34.62 -35.99 42.68
C ARG A 356 35.61 -37.15 42.61
N GLU A 357 36.91 -36.86 42.52
CA GLU A 357 37.95 -37.90 42.45
C GLU A 357 37.94 -38.77 43.73
N GLN A 358 37.83 -38.14 44.90
CA GLN A 358 37.76 -38.84 46.19
C GLN A 358 36.46 -39.64 46.37
N ASN A 359 35.33 -39.13 45.87
CA ASN A 359 34.03 -39.81 45.98
C ASN A 359 33.72 -40.71 44.77
N ALA A 360 34.58 -40.77 43.75
CA ALA A 360 34.39 -41.63 42.58
C ALA A 360 34.52 -43.11 42.95
N ALA A 361 35.38 -43.45 43.93
CA ALA A 361 35.53 -44.82 44.43
C ALA A 361 34.26 -45.34 45.12
N ALA A 362 33.49 -44.47 45.80
CA ALA A 362 32.21 -44.83 46.42
C ALA A 362 31.03 -44.97 45.41
N ALA A 363 31.23 -44.57 44.14
CA ALA A 363 30.20 -44.55 43.11
C ALA A 363 30.21 -45.77 42.17
N VAL A 364 31.09 -46.75 42.39
CA VAL A 364 31.32 -47.89 41.48
C VAL A 364 30.12 -48.87 41.35
N GLY A 365 29.05 -48.72 42.14
CA GLY A 365 27.92 -49.67 42.15
C GLY A 365 26.60 -49.26 41.48
N ARG A 366 26.38 -48.02 40.98
CA ARG A 366 25.05 -47.61 40.43
C ARG A 366 25.15 -46.79 39.12
N ARG A 367 24.15 -46.94 38.24
CA ARG A 367 24.07 -46.47 36.83
C ARG A 367 24.49 -45.00 36.60
N ARG A 368 25.27 -44.76 35.53
CA ARG A 368 26.05 -43.54 35.20
C ARG A 368 25.28 -42.27 34.76
N ALA A 369 24.03 -42.33 34.32
CA ALA A 369 23.43 -41.19 33.59
C ALA A 369 22.86 -40.05 34.48
N ASN A 370 22.37 -40.33 35.70
CA ASN A 370 21.78 -39.32 36.61
C ASN A 370 22.72 -38.84 37.73
N GLN A 371 23.98 -39.25 37.73
CA GLN A 371 24.93 -38.97 38.82
C GLN A 371 25.66 -37.63 38.69
N GLY A 372 25.80 -37.08 37.48
CA GLY A 372 26.62 -35.87 37.27
C GLY A 372 26.08 -34.63 37.99
N TRP A 373 24.78 -34.36 37.88
CA TRP A 373 24.13 -33.23 38.54
C TRP A 373 23.99 -33.43 40.05
N THR A 374 23.69 -34.65 40.50
CA THR A 374 23.57 -34.97 41.93
C THR A 374 24.92 -34.90 42.64
N MET A 375 26.02 -35.28 41.99
CA MET A 375 27.37 -35.17 42.52
C MET A 375 27.87 -33.72 42.57
N ILE A 376 27.52 -32.89 41.58
CA ILE A 376 27.77 -31.43 41.64
C ILE A 376 27.01 -30.82 42.81
N ALA A 377 25.71 -31.11 42.95
CA ALA A 377 24.91 -30.58 44.05
C ALA A 377 25.42 -31.03 45.43
N ARG A 378 25.99 -32.25 45.54
CA ARG A 378 26.65 -32.74 46.76
C ARG A 378 27.96 -32.00 47.03
N ALA A 379 28.81 -31.80 46.02
CA ALA A 379 30.05 -31.04 46.16
C ALA A 379 29.78 -29.59 46.57
N HIS A 380 28.73 -28.94 46.01
CA HIS A 380 28.33 -27.60 46.42
C HIS A 380 27.84 -27.55 47.87
N ARG A 381 27.07 -28.55 48.33
CA ARG A 381 26.66 -28.65 49.73
C ARG A 381 27.85 -28.87 50.65
N ALA A 382 28.75 -29.80 50.33
CA ALA A 382 29.97 -30.04 51.09
C ALA A 382 30.83 -28.77 51.17
N TRP A 383 30.99 -28.06 50.06
CA TRP A 383 31.69 -26.77 50.02
C TRP A 383 31.07 -25.73 50.95
N SER A 384 29.73 -25.63 50.98
CA SER A 384 29.03 -24.64 51.83
C SER A 384 29.19 -24.86 53.33
N VAL A 385 29.55 -26.08 53.75
CA VAL A 385 29.75 -26.44 55.16
C VAL A 385 31.22 -26.32 55.58
N LEU A 386 32.17 -26.19 54.62
CA LEU A 386 33.57 -25.95 54.93
C LEU A 386 33.76 -24.64 55.71
N SER A 387 34.72 -24.64 56.62
CA SER A 387 35.12 -23.42 57.32
C SER A 387 35.68 -22.38 56.33
N ARG A 388 35.63 -21.09 56.71
CA ARG A 388 36.20 -20.02 55.88
C ARG A 388 37.69 -20.21 55.59
N GLN A 389 38.44 -20.78 56.53
CA GLN A 389 39.87 -21.06 56.35
C GLN A 389 40.12 -22.14 55.28
N GLU A 390 39.31 -23.20 55.25
CA GLU A 390 39.42 -24.25 54.24
C GLU A 390 39.02 -23.74 52.86
N GLN A 391 37.92 -22.98 52.75
CA GLN A 391 37.52 -22.35 51.49
C GLN A 391 38.61 -21.38 50.97
N ALA A 392 39.28 -20.66 51.86
CA ALA A 392 40.40 -19.79 51.50
C ALA A 392 41.60 -20.60 50.94
N ARG A 393 41.92 -21.75 51.54
CA ARG A 393 42.99 -22.65 51.03
C ARG A 393 42.73 -23.11 49.59
N TRP A 394 41.51 -23.53 49.30
CA TRP A 394 41.12 -23.93 47.93
C TRP A 394 41.15 -22.77 46.94
N THR A 395 40.73 -21.58 47.39
CA THR A 395 40.81 -20.37 46.58
C THR A 395 42.25 -19.99 46.26
N GLN A 396 43.17 -20.16 47.22
CA GLN A 396 44.59 -19.92 47.01
C GLN A 396 45.21 -20.94 46.03
N LYS A 397 44.87 -22.22 46.16
CA LYS A 397 45.27 -23.28 45.22
C LYS A 397 44.82 -22.95 43.78
N ALA A 398 43.61 -22.42 43.64
CA ALA A 398 43.06 -21.98 42.36
C ALA A 398 43.77 -20.76 41.78
N LYS A 399 44.13 -19.77 42.61
CA LYS A 399 44.93 -18.61 42.17
C LYS A 399 46.29 -19.04 41.61
N VAL A 400 47.01 -19.92 42.31
CA VAL A 400 48.33 -20.42 41.85
C VAL A 400 48.20 -21.18 40.53
N GLN A 401 47.20 -22.06 40.41
CA GLN A 401 46.99 -22.82 39.16
C GLN A 401 46.60 -21.92 37.98
N ASN A 402 45.80 -20.88 38.21
CA ASN A 402 45.44 -19.92 37.17
C ASN A 402 46.63 -19.05 36.76
N ALA A 403 47.51 -18.67 37.70
CA ALA A 403 48.73 -17.92 37.39
C ALA A 403 49.66 -18.74 36.48
N ALA A 404 49.97 -19.99 36.86
CA ALA A 404 50.80 -20.88 36.05
C ALA A 404 50.20 -21.18 34.66
N ALA A 405 48.87 -21.31 34.56
CA ALA A 405 48.20 -21.48 33.27
C ALA A 405 48.28 -20.22 32.39
N ARG A 406 48.31 -19.02 33.00
CA ARG A 406 48.46 -17.75 32.29
C ARG A 406 49.87 -17.57 31.75
N ASP A 407 50.88 -17.95 32.52
CA ASP A 407 52.29 -17.85 32.12
C ASP A 407 52.63 -18.77 30.94
N ARG A 408 52.10 -20.01 30.93
CA ARG A 408 52.24 -20.92 29.77
C ARG A 408 51.60 -20.36 28.51
N LEU A 409 50.41 -19.77 28.63
CA LEU A 409 49.67 -19.22 27.49
C LEU A 409 50.38 -17.98 26.91
N ASN A 410 51.02 -17.18 27.77
CA ASN A 410 51.87 -16.08 27.34
C ASN A 410 53.15 -16.59 26.62
N GLN A 411 53.77 -17.67 27.09
CA GLN A 411 54.92 -18.29 26.41
C GLN A 411 54.56 -18.85 25.02
N GLU A 412 53.40 -19.52 24.90
CA GLU A 412 52.90 -20.03 23.62
C GLU A 412 52.59 -18.89 22.62
N GLN A 413 52.06 -17.76 23.10
CA GLN A 413 51.80 -16.59 22.24
C GLN A 413 53.08 -15.89 21.77
N LEU A 414 54.11 -15.84 22.62
CA LEU A 414 55.42 -15.29 22.24
C LEU A 414 56.13 -16.17 21.21
N GLN A 415 55.93 -17.49 21.26
CA GLN A 415 56.45 -18.41 20.24
C GLN A 415 55.69 -18.34 18.91
N GLU A 416 54.36 -18.13 18.92
CA GLU A 416 53.59 -17.94 17.68
C GLU A 416 53.88 -16.58 17.00
N ALA A 417 54.09 -15.51 17.78
CA ALA A 417 54.38 -14.18 17.23
C ALA A 417 55.75 -14.09 16.51
N ALA A 418 56.68 -15.00 16.83
CA ALA A 418 57.99 -15.07 16.17
C ALA A 418 57.96 -15.79 14.81
N GLY A 419 56.84 -16.45 14.45
CA GLY A 419 56.76 -17.34 13.28
C GLY A 419 56.02 -16.79 12.04
N GLU A 420 55.30 -15.67 12.12
CA GLU A 420 54.43 -15.21 11.02
C GLU A 420 54.93 -13.89 10.41
N ALA A 421 55.94 -14.00 9.54
CA ALA A 421 56.23 -12.98 8.52
C ALA A 421 55.65 -13.44 7.18
N ASN A 422 54.88 -12.55 6.54
CA ASN A 422 54.34 -12.64 5.17
C ASN A 422 53.28 -13.71 4.87
N THR A 423 52.02 -13.29 4.83
CA THR A 423 51.15 -13.47 3.64
C THR A 423 49.86 -12.65 3.80
N PHE A 424 49.85 -11.44 3.24
CA PHE A 424 48.66 -10.61 3.16
C PHE A 424 47.66 -11.21 2.15
N SER A 425 46.57 -11.78 2.64
CA SER A 425 45.45 -12.26 1.81
C SER A 425 44.08 -11.82 2.36
N GLY A 426 43.90 -10.50 2.52
CA GLY A 426 42.59 -9.94 2.84
C GLY A 426 41.70 -9.93 1.60
N GLY A 427 40.65 -10.75 1.57
CA GLY A 427 39.55 -10.61 0.58
C GLY A 427 38.89 -9.22 0.61
N PRO A 428 37.70 -9.04 -0.01
CA PRO A 428 37.05 -7.73 -0.07
C PRO A 428 36.97 -7.08 1.31
N TRP A 429 37.48 -5.85 1.43
CA TRP A 429 37.46 -5.04 2.65
C TRP A 429 38.31 -5.60 3.82
N GLY A 430 39.29 -6.47 3.54
CA GLY A 430 40.19 -7.02 4.55
C GLY A 430 39.56 -8.09 5.46
N ILE A 431 38.30 -8.47 5.21
CA ILE A 431 37.50 -9.38 6.07
C ILE A 431 38.06 -10.83 6.07
N GLY A 432 38.89 -11.16 5.09
CA GLY A 432 39.56 -12.46 4.97
C GLY A 432 40.90 -12.60 5.69
N SER A 433 41.44 -11.54 6.29
CA SER A 433 42.77 -11.59 6.93
C SER A 433 42.76 -12.46 8.20
N GLU A 434 43.93 -12.98 8.56
CA GLU A 434 44.11 -13.75 9.81
C GLU A 434 43.90 -12.90 11.07
N GLU A 435 44.05 -11.58 10.97
CA GLU A 435 43.80 -10.62 12.05
C GLU A 435 42.31 -10.54 12.47
N GLY A 436 41.40 -10.94 11.58
CA GLY A 436 39.99 -11.17 11.90
C GLY A 436 39.13 -9.91 12.00
N PHE A 437 37.84 -10.10 11.79
CA PHE A 437 36.78 -9.11 11.98
C PHE A 437 36.79 -8.57 13.44
N PRO A 438 36.52 -7.27 13.67
CA PRO A 438 35.90 -6.30 12.78
C PRO A 438 36.91 -5.58 11.87
N LEU A 439 36.38 -4.94 10.82
CA LEU A 439 37.03 -3.98 9.90
C LEU A 439 38.36 -3.42 10.45
N ALA A 440 39.39 -3.42 9.61
CA ALA A 440 40.71 -2.91 9.98
C ALA A 440 40.57 -1.58 10.75
N ARG A 441 41.22 -1.48 11.91
CA ARG A 441 40.96 -0.43 12.91
C ARG A 441 41.04 0.98 12.31
N HIS A 442 41.94 1.21 11.37
CA HIS A 442 42.06 2.49 10.67
C HIS A 442 40.78 2.86 9.90
N VAL A 443 40.18 1.94 9.15
CA VAL A 443 38.91 2.17 8.41
C VAL A 443 37.75 2.51 9.35
N VAL A 444 37.71 1.89 10.53
CA VAL A 444 36.69 2.18 11.55
C VAL A 444 36.94 3.53 12.20
N VAL A 445 38.19 3.88 12.49
CA VAL A 445 38.58 5.16 13.08
C VAL A 445 38.29 6.31 12.10
N ASP A 446 38.70 6.18 10.84
CA ASP A 446 38.53 7.20 9.79
C ASP A 446 37.05 7.52 9.50
N ASN A 447 36.15 6.55 9.73
CA ASN A 447 34.70 6.73 9.53
C ASN A 447 33.90 6.93 10.82
N ALA A 448 34.49 6.69 12.00
CA ALA A 448 33.82 6.90 13.29
C ALA A 448 33.56 8.39 13.55
N ASP A 449 34.52 9.25 13.21
CA ASP A 449 34.37 10.70 13.37
C ASP A 449 33.29 11.22 12.42
N ARG A 450 33.28 10.76 11.17
CA ARG A 450 32.26 11.09 10.17
C ARG A 450 30.85 10.66 10.59
N LYS A 451 30.73 9.48 11.19
CA LYS A 451 29.47 8.98 11.78
C LYS A 451 29.03 9.83 12.97
N ARG A 452 29.95 10.21 13.86
CA ARG A 452 29.65 11.00 15.06
C ARG A 452 29.21 12.43 14.68
N THR A 453 29.84 13.03 13.67
CA THR A 453 29.41 14.32 13.09
C THR A 453 28.02 14.19 12.49
N MET A 454 27.73 13.16 11.69
CA MET A 454 26.39 12.95 11.12
C MET A 454 25.32 12.70 12.19
N GLU A 455 25.63 11.95 13.24
CA GLU A 455 24.73 11.71 14.38
C GLU A 455 24.47 13.00 15.16
N GLN A 456 25.48 13.86 15.37
CA GLN A 456 25.31 15.18 15.97
C GLN A 456 24.48 16.11 15.08
N THR A 457 24.80 16.23 13.78
CA THR A 457 24.03 17.06 12.84
C THR A 457 22.57 16.58 12.72
N PHE A 458 22.34 15.28 12.78
CA PHE A 458 20.99 14.71 12.81
C PHE A 458 20.28 15.02 14.13
N ALA A 459 20.95 14.85 15.27
CA ALA A 459 20.41 15.13 16.60
C ALA A 459 20.10 16.63 16.79
N GLU A 460 20.95 17.53 16.32
CA GLU A 460 20.73 18.99 16.35
C GLU A 460 19.53 19.39 15.47
N ARG A 461 19.43 18.83 14.25
CA ARG A 461 18.28 19.05 13.36
C ARG A 461 16.98 18.46 13.89
N THR A 462 17.04 17.33 14.60
CA THR A 462 15.83 16.70 15.19
C THR A 462 15.45 17.28 16.55
N GLN A 463 16.38 17.84 17.32
CA GLN A 463 16.07 18.59 18.55
C GLN A 463 15.43 19.96 18.25
N GLN A 464 15.69 20.54 17.09
CA GLN A 464 14.97 21.72 16.59
C GLN A 464 13.54 21.39 16.08
N LEU A 465 13.22 20.11 15.89
CA LEU A 465 11.90 19.61 15.51
C LEU A 465 11.18 19.03 16.74
N GLN A 466 10.92 19.87 17.76
CA GLN A 466 10.02 19.49 18.85
C GLN A 466 8.57 19.59 18.35
N PRO A 467 7.73 18.54 18.50
CA PRO A 467 6.29 18.70 18.37
C PRO A 467 5.78 19.49 19.59
N GLU A 468 5.08 20.60 19.36
CA GLU A 468 4.61 21.53 20.40
C GLU A 468 3.66 20.92 21.45
N ASN A 469 3.28 19.65 21.36
CA ASN A 469 2.51 18.97 22.40
C ASN A 469 2.89 17.49 22.54
N LEU A 470 3.09 17.06 23.79
CA LEU A 470 3.38 15.67 24.21
C LEU A 470 2.23 14.70 23.91
N ASP A 471 1.05 15.23 23.62
CA ASP A 471 -0.10 14.46 23.14
C ASP A 471 -0.86 15.30 22.09
N SER A 472 -0.70 14.94 20.81
CA SER A 472 -1.33 15.63 19.69
C SER A 472 -2.85 15.46 19.65
N PHE A 473 -3.42 14.71 20.59
CA PHE A 473 -4.85 14.42 20.72
C PHE A 473 -5.46 14.95 22.03
N VAL A 474 -4.70 15.64 22.89
CA VAL A 474 -5.32 16.41 23.99
C VAL A 474 -6.16 17.53 23.36
N GLY A 475 -7.47 17.34 23.36
CA GLY A 475 -8.44 18.23 22.73
C GLY A 475 -8.99 17.75 21.37
N ALA A 476 -8.57 16.59 20.85
CA ALA A 476 -9.27 15.97 19.74
C ALA A 476 -10.63 15.45 20.25
N PRO A 477 -11.77 15.86 19.65
CA PRO A 477 -13.09 15.40 20.09
C PRO A 477 -13.22 13.87 19.99
N ASP A 478 -13.96 13.26 20.92
CA ASP A 478 -14.27 11.81 20.96
C ASP A 478 -15.16 11.32 19.78
N THR A 479 -15.51 12.20 18.84
CA THR A 479 -16.44 11.89 17.74
C THR A 479 -15.73 11.33 16.52
N ASP A 480 -16.39 10.39 15.82
CA ASP A 480 -15.95 9.84 14.53
C ASP A 480 -15.86 10.98 13.50
N HIS A 481 -14.69 11.62 13.41
CA HIS A 481 -14.43 12.64 12.41
C HIS A 481 -14.31 11.96 11.04
N ASN A 482 -15.42 11.89 10.32
CA ASN A 482 -15.39 11.55 8.91
C ASN A 482 -14.75 12.70 8.14
N LEU A 483 -13.69 12.39 7.39
CA LEU A 483 -13.01 13.34 6.49
C LEU A 483 -13.91 13.83 5.35
N PHE A 484 -14.99 13.11 5.10
CA PHE A 484 -15.98 13.39 4.08
C PHE A 484 -17.38 13.39 4.70
N ALA A 485 -18.29 14.11 4.09
CA ALA A 485 -19.71 13.95 4.36
C ALA A 485 -20.14 12.47 4.30
N THR A 486 -20.98 12.06 5.25
CA THR A 486 -21.52 10.70 5.29
C THR A 486 -22.47 10.43 4.12
N CYS A 487 -23.24 11.44 3.74
CA CYS A 487 -24.14 11.38 2.59
C CYS A 487 -23.37 11.43 1.26
N GLY A 488 -23.95 10.82 0.22
CA GLY A 488 -23.41 10.89 -1.14
C GLY A 488 -23.46 12.31 -1.71
N SER A 489 -22.71 12.56 -2.79
CA SER A 489 -22.61 13.89 -3.42
C SER A 489 -23.95 14.48 -3.87
N GLN A 490 -24.95 13.63 -4.13
CA GLN A 490 -26.28 14.00 -4.63
C GLN A 490 -27.43 13.47 -3.76
N VAL A 491 -27.13 12.82 -2.63
CA VAL A 491 -28.10 11.98 -1.93
C VAL A 491 -28.02 12.16 -0.42
N CYS A 492 -29.11 12.68 0.16
CA CYS A 492 -29.29 12.77 1.61
C CYS A 492 -30.26 11.67 2.07
N PHE A 493 -29.78 10.59 2.69
CA PHE A 493 -30.68 9.55 3.20
C PHE A 493 -31.72 10.05 4.20
N ASN A 494 -31.37 11.07 4.97
CA ASN A 494 -32.26 11.68 5.95
C ASN A 494 -33.36 12.55 5.33
N SER A 495 -33.30 12.85 4.03
CA SER A 495 -34.39 13.55 3.34
C SER A 495 -35.57 12.64 3.01
N LEU A 496 -35.43 11.32 3.11
CA LEU A 496 -36.53 10.39 2.92
C LEU A 496 -37.36 10.22 4.21
N PRO A 497 -38.69 10.08 4.11
CA PRO A 497 -39.53 9.65 5.22
C PRO A 497 -39.03 8.34 5.86
N ALA A 498 -39.18 8.19 7.18
CA ALA A 498 -38.65 7.04 7.93
C ALA A 498 -39.10 5.67 7.39
N GLY A 499 -40.34 5.57 6.90
CA GLY A 499 -40.85 4.35 6.26
C GLY A 499 -40.07 3.97 4.98
N LEU A 500 -39.74 4.97 4.15
CA LEU A 500 -38.93 4.77 2.94
C LEU A 500 -37.47 4.45 3.27
N GLN A 501 -36.93 5.01 4.35
CA GLN A 501 -35.57 4.69 4.79
C GLN A 501 -35.40 3.22 5.16
N ALA A 502 -36.40 2.62 5.81
CA ALA A 502 -36.36 1.19 6.16
C ALA A 502 -36.40 0.29 4.92
N GLY A 503 -37.32 0.58 3.98
CA GLY A 503 -37.40 -0.13 2.70
C GLY A 503 -36.11 0.01 1.89
N LEU A 504 -35.56 1.21 1.80
CA LEU A 504 -34.29 1.46 1.11
C LEU A 504 -33.14 0.67 1.73
N LYS A 505 -33.04 0.60 3.06
CA LYS A 505 -31.99 -0.17 3.75
C LYS A 505 -32.12 -1.67 3.46
N GLY A 506 -33.34 -2.20 3.45
CA GLY A 506 -33.62 -3.59 3.06
C GLY A 506 -33.19 -3.87 1.62
N PHE A 507 -33.61 -3.00 0.69
CA PHE A 507 -33.27 -3.13 -0.72
C PHE A 507 -31.77 -2.97 -1.01
N HIS A 508 -31.10 -2.03 -0.34
CA HIS A 508 -29.64 -1.86 -0.44
C HIS A 508 -28.90 -3.09 0.08
N ALA A 509 -29.37 -3.71 1.16
CA ALA A 509 -28.78 -4.94 1.68
C ALA A 509 -28.99 -6.13 0.71
N LEU A 510 -30.17 -6.23 0.09
CA LEU A 510 -30.48 -7.20 -0.98
C LEU A 510 -29.52 -7.02 -2.16
N LEU A 511 -29.32 -5.78 -2.62
CA LEU A 511 -28.38 -5.44 -3.69
C LEU A 511 -26.95 -5.85 -3.33
N VAL A 512 -26.47 -5.45 -2.15
CA VAL A 512 -25.11 -5.76 -1.68
C VAL A 512 -24.88 -7.27 -1.58
N HIS A 513 -25.83 -8.03 -1.04
CA HIS A 513 -25.73 -9.49 -0.97
C HIS A 513 -25.68 -10.11 -2.36
N THR A 514 -26.53 -9.64 -3.27
CA THR A 514 -26.55 -10.09 -4.67
C THR A 514 -25.21 -9.83 -5.35
N ILE A 515 -24.65 -8.63 -5.22
CA ILE A 515 -23.31 -8.29 -5.74
C ILE A 515 -22.27 -9.24 -5.17
N MET A 516 -22.24 -9.46 -3.85
CA MET A 516 -21.22 -10.30 -3.22
C MET A 516 -21.28 -11.77 -3.65
N LYS A 517 -22.48 -12.28 -3.94
CA LYS A 517 -22.72 -13.67 -4.34
C LYS A 517 -22.53 -13.91 -5.83
N ARG A 518 -22.99 -12.97 -6.67
CA ARG A 518 -23.10 -13.14 -8.12
C ARG A 518 -21.98 -12.44 -8.89
N ALA A 519 -21.30 -11.46 -8.30
CA ALA A 519 -20.21 -10.80 -9.00
C ALA A 519 -19.02 -11.75 -9.23
N PRO A 520 -18.45 -11.76 -10.44
CA PRO A 520 -17.31 -12.60 -10.80
C PRO A 520 -16.15 -12.52 -9.82
N LEU A 521 -15.51 -13.67 -9.55
CA LEU A 521 -14.32 -13.73 -8.70
C LEU A 521 -13.16 -12.97 -9.35
N PRO A 522 -12.26 -12.31 -8.59
CA PRO A 522 -11.14 -11.56 -9.16
C PRO A 522 -10.21 -12.40 -10.06
N LEU A 523 -10.19 -13.71 -9.87
CA LEU A 523 -9.39 -14.64 -10.67
C LEU A 523 -10.08 -15.07 -11.96
N ALA A 524 -11.41 -14.96 -12.04
CA ALA A 524 -12.21 -15.44 -13.16
C ALA A 524 -12.29 -14.40 -14.29
N MET A 525 -11.16 -13.82 -14.70
CA MET A 525 -11.08 -12.60 -15.55
C MET A 525 -11.85 -12.67 -16.88
N ALA A 526 -12.13 -13.86 -17.41
CA ALA A 526 -12.89 -14.07 -18.64
C ALA A 526 -14.42 -14.11 -18.43
N GLU A 527 -14.91 -14.02 -17.19
CA GLU A 527 -16.34 -13.83 -16.90
C GLU A 527 -16.74 -12.38 -17.10
N GLU A 528 -17.96 -12.16 -17.56
CA GLU A 528 -18.57 -10.84 -17.77
C GLU A 528 -18.84 -10.09 -16.47
N PRO A 529 -18.78 -8.75 -16.47
CA PRO A 529 -19.19 -7.99 -15.30
C PRO A 529 -20.67 -8.25 -14.98
N LEU A 530 -21.03 -8.17 -13.70
CA LEU A 530 -22.40 -8.41 -13.25
C LEU A 530 -23.33 -7.32 -13.79
N VAL A 531 -24.33 -7.73 -14.58
CA VAL A 531 -25.38 -6.84 -15.10
C VAL A 531 -26.68 -7.10 -14.35
N LEU A 532 -27.35 -6.01 -13.96
CA LEU A 532 -28.55 -6.02 -13.13
C LEU A 532 -29.66 -5.22 -13.82
N ALA A 533 -30.90 -5.67 -13.64
CA ALA A 533 -32.10 -4.89 -13.97
C ALA A 533 -32.93 -4.65 -12.71
N PHE A 534 -33.59 -3.50 -12.67
CA PHE A 534 -34.42 -3.02 -11.58
C PHE A 534 -35.77 -2.65 -12.18
N ALA A 535 -36.81 -3.46 -11.97
CA ALA A 535 -38.14 -3.22 -12.52
C ALA A 535 -39.09 -2.74 -11.43
N SER A 536 -39.97 -1.81 -11.76
CA SER A 536 -41.05 -1.34 -10.89
C SER A 536 -42.34 -1.29 -11.70
N ASP A 537 -43.37 -1.98 -11.21
CA ASP A 537 -44.69 -2.00 -11.85
C ASP A 537 -45.40 -0.66 -11.59
N ALA A 538 -45.28 -0.12 -10.38
CA ALA A 538 -45.89 1.16 -10.02
C ALA A 538 -45.29 2.37 -10.76
N ALA A 539 -44.00 2.34 -11.10
CA ALA A 539 -43.37 3.38 -11.92
C ALA A 539 -43.33 3.06 -13.41
N ASP A 540 -43.87 1.90 -13.83
CA ASP A 540 -43.90 1.41 -15.21
C ASP A 540 -42.54 1.58 -15.93
N CYS A 541 -41.47 1.14 -15.26
CA CYS A 541 -40.12 1.30 -15.80
C CYS A 541 -39.14 0.23 -15.35
N THR A 542 -38.12 0.03 -16.18
CA THR A 542 -36.97 -0.81 -15.86
C THR A 542 -35.68 -0.01 -16.01
N GLU A 543 -34.85 -0.03 -14.98
CA GLU A 543 -33.52 0.56 -14.97
C GLU A 543 -32.46 -0.54 -15.05
N TYR A 544 -31.38 -0.26 -15.78
CA TYR A 544 -30.32 -1.23 -16.01
C TYR A 544 -28.97 -0.69 -15.54
N ALA A 545 -28.15 -1.55 -14.94
CA ALA A 545 -26.81 -1.19 -14.54
C ALA A 545 -25.83 -2.35 -14.66
N VAL A 546 -24.58 -2.03 -14.99
CA VAL A 546 -23.45 -2.92 -14.80
C VAL A 546 -22.69 -2.54 -13.53
N VAL A 547 -22.36 -3.53 -12.71
CA VAL A 547 -21.51 -3.36 -11.53
C VAL A 547 -20.07 -3.26 -12.00
N ALA A 548 -19.67 -2.04 -12.33
CA ALA A 548 -18.35 -1.74 -12.88
C ALA A 548 -17.23 -2.05 -11.87
N TYR A 549 -17.44 -1.76 -10.59
CA TYR A 549 -16.50 -2.08 -9.52
C TYR A 549 -17.24 -2.42 -8.23
N HIS A 550 -16.68 -3.31 -7.42
CA HIS A 550 -17.10 -3.47 -6.02
C HIS A 550 -15.94 -3.86 -5.09
N THR A 551 -16.04 -3.46 -3.82
CA THR A 551 -15.20 -4.02 -2.76
C THR A 551 -15.76 -5.36 -2.30
N ARG A 552 -14.88 -6.31 -1.92
CA ARG A 552 -15.30 -7.58 -1.30
C ARG A 552 -15.24 -7.55 0.23
N LYS A 553 -14.80 -6.43 0.81
CA LYS A 553 -14.69 -6.23 2.26
C LYS A 553 -15.78 -5.26 2.68
N ALA A 554 -16.46 -5.56 3.77
CA ALA A 554 -17.42 -4.64 4.36
C ALA A 554 -16.72 -3.35 4.86
N PRO A 555 -17.34 -2.17 4.68
CA PRO A 555 -18.59 -1.95 3.96
C PRO A 555 -18.42 -2.19 2.44
N VAL A 556 -19.41 -2.88 1.83
CA VAL A 556 -19.40 -3.17 0.40
C VAL A 556 -19.79 -1.89 -0.34
N GLU A 557 -18.84 -1.38 -1.11
CA GLU A 557 -19.03 -0.22 -1.95
C GLU A 557 -18.97 -0.66 -3.40
N ALA A 558 -19.90 -0.17 -4.22
CA ALA A 558 -19.91 -0.46 -5.64
C ALA A 558 -20.10 0.80 -6.48
N ALA A 559 -19.49 0.79 -7.67
CA ALA A 559 -19.74 1.76 -8.74
C ALA A 559 -20.69 1.10 -9.75
N MET A 560 -21.86 1.68 -9.91
CA MET A 560 -22.91 1.27 -10.83
C MET A 560 -22.82 2.15 -12.08
N LEU A 561 -22.61 1.54 -13.25
CA LEU A 561 -22.65 2.24 -14.53
C LEU A 561 -24.03 2.01 -15.15
N ARG A 562 -24.75 3.10 -15.47
CA ARG A 562 -26.10 3.04 -16.03
C ARG A 562 -26.07 2.56 -17.48
N LEU A 563 -27.00 1.66 -17.80
CA LEU A 563 -27.23 1.15 -19.14
C LEU A 563 -28.61 1.58 -19.64
N GLU A 564 -28.77 1.66 -20.95
CA GLU A 564 -30.05 1.91 -21.62
C GLU A 564 -30.35 0.77 -22.61
N ALA A 565 -31.64 0.44 -22.73
CA ALA A 565 -32.11 -0.53 -23.72
C ALA A 565 -32.06 0.10 -25.12
N VAL A 566 -31.56 -0.65 -26.09
CA VAL A 566 -31.57 -0.24 -27.49
C VAL A 566 -32.91 -0.62 -28.09
N THR A 567 -33.73 0.37 -28.47
CA THR A 567 -35.08 0.17 -29.02
C THR A 567 -35.16 0.24 -30.54
N GLU A 568 -34.10 0.71 -31.20
CA GLU A 568 -34.11 1.09 -32.63
C GLU A 568 -33.21 0.23 -33.53
N GLU A 569 -32.58 -0.83 -33.01
CA GLU A 569 -31.81 -1.73 -33.89
C GLU A 569 -32.79 -2.58 -34.73
N PRO A 570 -32.58 -2.67 -36.07
CA PRO A 570 -33.46 -3.46 -36.93
C PRO A 570 -33.45 -4.92 -36.49
N GLU A 571 -34.63 -5.55 -36.40
CA GLU A 571 -34.79 -6.93 -35.93
C GLU A 571 -33.90 -7.94 -36.66
N GLU A 572 -33.50 -7.65 -37.90
CA GLU A 572 -32.59 -8.47 -38.72
C GLU A 572 -31.15 -8.56 -38.19
N GLU A 573 -30.72 -7.66 -37.29
CA GLU A 573 -29.37 -7.68 -36.68
C GLU A 573 -29.32 -8.29 -35.27
N MET A 574 -30.48 -8.68 -34.72
CA MET A 574 -30.55 -9.24 -33.38
C MET A 574 -30.36 -10.77 -33.44
N PRO A 575 -29.33 -11.35 -32.80
CA PRO A 575 -29.13 -12.79 -32.79
C PRO A 575 -30.31 -13.52 -32.13
N GLU A 576 -30.65 -14.72 -32.62
CA GLU A 576 -31.81 -15.49 -32.13
C GLU A 576 -31.76 -15.81 -30.62
N ASP A 577 -30.57 -15.82 -30.01
CA ASP A 577 -30.36 -16.10 -28.59
C ASP A 577 -30.33 -14.85 -27.69
N VAL A 578 -30.50 -13.65 -28.27
CA VAL A 578 -30.44 -12.36 -27.55
C VAL A 578 -31.86 -11.84 -27.34
N SER A 579 -32.26 -11.62 -26.09
CA SER A 579 -33.57 -11.07 -25.74
C SER A 579 -33.59 -9.55 -25.67
N LEU A 580 -32.44 -8.94 -25.37
CA LEU A 580 -32.32 -7.50 -25.13
C LEU A 580 -30.88 -7.05 -25.34
N ILE A 581 -30.69 -5.88 -25.97
CA ILE A 581 -29.37 -5.25 -26.08
C ILE A 581 -29.33 -4.03 -25.17
N LEU A 582 -28.34 -3.99 -24.29
CA LEU A 582 -28.09 -2.87 -23.39
C LEU A 582 -26.82 -2.12 -23.80
N ARG A 583 -26.86 -0.80 -23.88
CA ARG A 583 -25.67 0.03 -24.15
C ARG A 583 -25.28 0.87 -22.95
N MET A 584 -23.97 1.10 -22.79
CA MET A 584 -23.47 2.05 -21.79
C MET A 584 -23.94 3.46 -22.11
N THR A 585 -24.53 4.14 -21.13
CA THR A 585 -24.98 5.52 -21.30
C THR A 585 -23.82 6.49 -21.13
N SER A 586 -23.70 7.46 -22.04
CA SER A 586 -22.76 8.57 -21.94
C SER A 586 -23.48 9.91 -22.04
N SER A 587 -22.95 10.92 -21.33
CA SER A 587 -23.38 12.31 -21.47
C SER A 587 -23.03 12.84 -22.87
N GLN A 588 -23.54 14.03 -23.19
CA GLN A 588 -23.18 14.74 -24.43
C GLN A 588 -21.66 14.98 -24.54
N ASP A 589 -20.98 15.12 -23.41
CA ASP A 589 -19.53 15.26 -23.32
C ASP A 589 -18.77 13.92 -23.38
N GLY A 590 -19.44 12.82 -23.73
CA GLY A 590 -18.86 11.47 -23.81
C GLY A 590 -18.59 10.80 -22.46
N GLN A 591 -19.05 11.37 -21.34
CA GLN A 591 -18.77 10.81 -20.01
C GLN A 591 -19.80 9.75 -19.62
N LEU A 592 -19.31 8.60 -19.19
CA LEU A 592 -20.16 7.50 -18.71
C LEU A 592 -20.91 7.88 -17.41
N HIS A 593 -22.18 7.50 -17.30
CA HIS A 593 -23.02 7.81 -16.14
C HIS A 593 -22.85 6.81 -15.00
N PHE A 594 -22.20 7.25 -13.92
CA PHE A 594 -21.96 6.45 -12.72
C PHE A 594 -22.74 6.91 -11.50
N SER A 595 -23.06 5.96 -10.63
CA SER A 595 -23.53 6.22 -9.27
C SER A 595 -22.93 5.21 -8.28
N SER A 596 -22.96 5.54 -6.99
CA SER A 596 -22.69 4.55 -5.96
C SER A 596 -23.91 3.63 -5.80
N ASN A 597 -23.72 2.42 -5.26
CA ASN A 597 -24.84 1.53 -4.90
C ASN A 597 -25.85 2.21 -3.96
N GLU A 598 -25.36 3.02 -3.03
CA GLU A 598 -26.18 3.84 -2.13
C GLU A 598 -27.01 4.88 -2.88
N SER A 599 -26.37 5.66 -3.76
CA SER A 599 -27.07 6.68 -4.53
C SER A 599 -28.04 6.08 -5.55
N TRP A 600 -27.70 4.93 -6.12
CA TRP A 600 -28.57 4.19 -7.03
C TRP A 600 -29.87 3.76 -6.33
N CYS A 601 -29.77 3.08 -5.18
CA CYS A 601 -30.94 2.67 -4.41
C CYS A 601 -31.81 3.86 -4.00
N PHE A 602 -31.19 4.99 -3.62
CA PHE A 602 -31.93 6.20 -3.30
C PHE A 602 -32.71 6.76 -4.49
N GLN A 603 -32.09 6.88 -5.66
CA GLN A 603 -32.75 7.38 -6.88
C GLN A 603 -33.93 6.49 -7.30
N LEU A 604 -33.79 5.16 -7.14
CA LEU A 604 -34.90 4.22 -7.35
C LEU A 604 -36.03 4.51 -6.34
N PHE A 605 -35.72 4.62 -5.05
CA PHE A 605 -36.72 4.85 -3.99
C PHE A 605 -37.39 6.22 -4.02
N GLN A 606 -36.79 7.21 -4.71
CA GLN A 606 -37.46 8.47 -5.02
C GLN A 606 -38.59 8.32 -6.03
N ARG A 607 -38.54 7.28 -6.88
CA ARG A 607 -39.52 7.04 -7.95
C ARG A 607 -40.57 6.03 -7.55
N SER A 608 -40.18 4.93 -6.92
CA SER A 608 -41.10 3.90 -6.42
C SER A 608 -40.51 3.07 -5.29
N THR A 609 -41.32 2.27 -4.59
CA THR A 609 -40.92 1.39 -3.49
C THR A 609 -40.99 -0.10 -3.82
N ASP A 610 -41.57 -0.48 -4.95
CA ASP A 610 -41.86 -1.87 -5.36
C ASP A 610 -40.78 -2.48 -6.27
N TRP A 611 -39.54 -2.00 -6.17
CA TRP A 611 -38.45 -2.43 -7.04
C TRP A 611 -38.13 -3.92 -6.91
N VAL A 612 -38.12 -4.62 -8.03
CA VAL A 612 -37.68 -6.01 -8.15
C VAL A 612 -36.32 -6.05 -8.84
N LEU A 613 -35.38 -6.77 -8.21
CA LEU A 613 -34.02 -6.95 -8.71
C LEU A 613 -33.92 -8.22 -9.58
N TYR A 614 -33.29 -8.10 -10.74
CA TYR A 614 -32.96 -9.20 -11.64
C TYR A 614 -31.45 -9.24 -11.91
N VAL A 615 -30.91 -10.45 -12.05
CA VAL A 615 -29.55 -10.71 -12.53
C VAL A 615 -29.64 -11.09 -14.00
N LEU A 616 -28.93 -10.38 -14.87
CA LEU A 616 -28.98 -10.62 -16.31
C LEU A 616 -27.83 -11.53 -16.76
N SER A 617 -28.14 -12.48 -17.63
CA SER A 617 -27.15 -13.32 -18.30
C SER A 617 -26.65 -12.61 -19.55
N VAL A 618 -25.33 -12.49 -19.67
CA VAL A 618 -24.67 -11.79 -20.78
C VAL A 618 -24.11 -12.81 -21.76
N GLY A 619 -24.45 -12.65 -23.04
CA GLY A 619 -24.04 -13.49 -24.15
C GLY A 619 -22.63 -13.22 -24.66
N GLN A 620 -22.48 -13.25 -25.98
CA GLN A 620 -21.20 -12.96 -26.64
C GLN A 620 -20.91 -11.45 -26.64
N VAL A 621 -19.64 -11.09 -26.68
CA VAL A 621 -19.20 -9.70 -26.82
C VAL A 621 -19.10 -9.39 -28.31
N ARG A 622 -20.02 -8.57 -28.83
CA ARG A 622 -19.92 -8.00 -30.17
C ARG A 622 -19.27 -6.62 -30.16
N LYS A 623 -19.68 -5.76 -29.23
CA LYS A 623 -19.09 -4.43 -28.96
C LYS A 623 -18.73 -4.32 -27.48
N LEU A 624 -17.62 -3.67 -27.15
CA LEU A 624 -17.18 -3.55 -25.74
C LEU A 624 -18.15 -2.69 -24.90
N TRP A 625 -18.89 -1.79 -25.54
CA TRP A 625 -19.86 -0.87 -24.93
C TRP A 625 -21.31 -1.37 -24.93
N GLN A 626 -21.59 -2.52 -25.54
CA GLN A 626 -22.92 -3.16 -25.57
C GLN A 626 -22.90 -4.47 -24.78
N PHE A 627 -24.04 -4.86 -24.21
CA PHE A 627 -24.27 -6.13 -23.53
C PHE A 627 -25.47 -6.82 -24.18
N ASP A 628 -25.20 -7.93 -24.85
CA ASP A 628 -26.23 -8.81 -25.40
C ASP A 628 -26.77 -9.66 -24.24
N ILE A 629 -28.03 -9.47 -23.88
CA ILE A 629 -28.68 -10.18 -22.78
C ILE A 629 -29.37 -11.42 -23.33
N THR A 630 -29.06 -12.57 -22.77
CA THR A 630 -29.59 -13.89 -23.19
C THR A 630 -30.58 -14.47 -22.19
N GLY A 631 -30.73 -13.84 -21.03
CA GLY A 631 -31.68 -14.28 -20.00
C GLY A 631 -31.70 -13.37 -18.78
N SER A 632 -32.70 -13.56 -17.93
CA SER A 632 -32.91 -12.78 -16.71
C SER A 632 -33.39 -13.66 -15.56
N ASP A 633 -32.70 -13.61 -14.42
CA ASP A 633 -33.06 -14.33 -13.21
C ASP A 633 -33.57 -13.36 -12.14
N ARG A 634 -34.84 -13.51 -11.73
CA ARG A 634 -35.40 -12.74 -10.63
C ARG A 634 -34.71 -13.10 -9.31
N VAL A 635 -34.25 -12.10 -8.57
CA VAL A 635 -33.70 -12.30 -7.22
C VAL A 635 -34.85 -12.52 -6.24
N GLN A 636 -34.90 -13.72 -5.65
CA GLN A 636 -35.88 -14.06 -4.63
C GLN A 636 -35.48 -13.43 -3.29
N GLU A 637 -36.21 -12.39 -2.89
CA GLU A 637 -35.93 -11.63 -1.66
C GLU A 637 -35.94 -12.52 -0.42
N ASP A 638 -36.95 -13.40 -0.27
CA ASP A 638 -37.05 -14.33 0.87
C ASP A 638 -35.84 -15.24 1.00
N LYS A 639 -35.35 -15.75 -0.14
CA LYS A 639 -34.16 -16.59 -0.20
C LYS A 639 -32.93 -15.80 0.25
N VAL A 640 -32.74 -14.59 -0.28
CA VAL A 640 -31.60 -13.74 0.11
C VAL A 640 -31.67 -13.37 1.60
N ASN A 641 -32.84 -13.00 2.11
CA ASN A 641 -33.04 -12.67 3.51
C ASN A 641 -32.73 -13.89 4.42
N SER A 642 -33.15 -15.10 4.01
CA SER A 642 -32.80 -16.33 4.74
C SER A 642 -31.29 -16.61 4.74
N GLU A 643 -30.60 -16.38 3.62
CA GLU A 643 -29.14 -16.54 3.53
C GLU A 643 -28.40 -15.50 4.38
N MET A 644 -28.87 -14.26 4.39
CA MET A 644 -28.30 -13.19 5.21
C MET A 644 -28.47 -13.47 6.71
N ALA A 645 -29.65 -13.96 7.12
CA ALA A 645 -29.90 -14.39 8.49
C ALA A 645 -28.93 -15.52 8.90
N ALA A 646 -28.80 -16.55 8.06
CA ALA A 646 -27.88 -17.67 8.29
C ALA A 646 -26.40 -17.21 8.38
N SER A 647 -25.97 -16.27 7.52
CA SER A 647 -24.61 -15.73 7.54
C SER A 647 -24.34 -14.88 8.79
N SER A 648 -25.33 -14.13 9.25
CA SER A 648 -25.26 -13.35 10.50
C SER A 648 -25.16 -14.27 11.71
N GLU A 649 -25.97 -15.33 11.76
CA GLU A 649 -25.93 -16.34 12.81
C GLU A 649 -24.59 -17.07 12.84
N MET A 650 -24.09 -17.53 11.69
CA MET A 650 -22.77 -18.16 11.57
C MET A 650 -21.66 -17.23 12.07
N SER A 651 -21.74 -15.93 11.75
CA SER A 651 -20.76 -14.94 12.23
C SER A 651 -20.81 -14.77 13.75
N ARG A 652 -22.00 -14.76 14.36
CA ARG A 652 -22.17 -14.74 15.82
C ARG A 652 -21.61 -15.99 16.48
N VAL A 653 -21.89 -17.18 15.91
CA VAL A 653 -21.35 -18.46 16.40
C VAL A 653 -19.83 -18.47 16.32
N MET A 654 -19.25 -18.02 15.20
CA MET A 654 -17.79 -17.92 15.05
C MET A 654 -17.16 -16.93 16.02
N GLN A 655 -17.84 -15.81 16.31
CA GLN A 655 -17.38 -14.85 17.32
C GLN A 655 -17.44 -15.43 18.73
N ALA A 656 -18.50 -16.17 19.06
CA ALA A 656 -18.63 -16.88 20.33
C ALA A 656 -17.58 -17.98 20.49
N LEU A 657 -17.33 -18.78 19.45
CA LEU A 657 -16.26 -19.80 19.44
C LEU A 657 -14.88 -19.16 19.62
N ARG A 658 -14.61 -18.02 18.97
CA ARG A 658 -13.36 -17.26 19.19
C ARG A 658 -13.25 -16.72 20.61
N ALA A 659 -14.36 -16.32 21.24
CA ALA A 659 -14.37 -15.90 22.63
C ALA A 659 -14.08 -17.06 23.59
N LEU A 660 -14.61 -18.26 23.31
CA LEU A 660 -14.33 -19.49 24.08
C LEU A 660 -12.88 -19.99 23.91
N GLN A 661 -12.33 -19.88 22.69
CA GLN A 661 -10.96 -20.31 22.38
C GLN A 661 -9.89 -19.34 22.90
N ARG A 662 -10.26 -18.10 23.26
CA ARG A 662 -9.35 -17.19 23.96
C ARG A 662 -9.10 -17.73 25.36
N LYS A 663 -8.07 -18.57 25.50
CA LYS A 663 -7.55 -19.02 26.80
C LYS A 663 -7.51 -17.81 27.75
N PRO A 664 -8.16 -17.88 28.92
CA PRO A 664 -8.08 -16.79 29.88
C PRO A 664 -6.60 -16.55 30.15
N GLN A 665 -6.10 -15.37 29.76
CA GLN A 665 -4.75 -14.99 30.18
C GLN A 665 -4.74 -15.08 31.69
N PRO A 666 -3.74 -15.74 32.31
CA PRO A 666 -3.65 -15.80 33.75
C PRO A 666 -3.66 -14.36 34.24
N ARG A 667 -4.76 -13.97 34.92
CA ARG A 667 -4.87 -12.69 35.60
C ARG A 667 -3.61 -12.62 36.45
N LYS A 668 -2.70 -11.69 36.11
CA LYS A 668 -1.56 -11.38 36.98
C LYS A 668 -2.20 -11.07 38.32
N ARG A 669 -2.00 -11.95 39.31
CA ARG A 669 -2.41 -11.69 40.68
C ARG A 669 -1.84 -10.31 41.04
N PRO A 670 -2.64 -9.39 41.60
CA PRO A 670 -2.07 -8.19 42.20
C PRO A 670 -1.01 -8.65 43.21
N THR A 671 0.21 -8.17 43.02
CA THR A 671 1.30 -8.37 43.97
C THR A 671 0.83 -7.90 45.35
N PRO A 672 1.02 -8.70 46.42
CA PRO A 672 0.71 -8.25 47.77
C PRO A 672 1.51 -6.99 48.11
N ASP A 673 0.85 -6.09 48.83
CA ASP A 673 1.34 -4.78 49.24
C ASP A 673 2.77 -4.80 49.78
N GLY A 674 3.67 -4.11 49.07
CA GLY A 674 4.89 -3.56 49.64
C GLY A 674 4.59 -2.20 50.31
N PRO A 675 5.26 -1.86 51.41
CA PRO A 675 4.80 -0.85 52.34
C PRO A 675 4.73 0.56 51.77
N SER A 676 3.62 1.20 52.12
CA SER A 676 3.24 2.60 51.97
C SER A 676 4.39 3.61 52.14
N ARG A 677 4.55 4.50 51.15
CA ARG A 677 5.06 5.86 51.36
C ARG A 677 3.92 6.76 51.85
N PRO A 678 4.14 7.63 52.86
CA PRO A 678 3.07 8.39 53.51
C PRO A 678 2.56 9.52 52.61
N GLY A 679 1.27 9.77 52.77
CA GLY A 679 0.40 10.45 51.82
C GLY A 679 0.43 11.98 51.86
N LYS A 680 0.02 12.56 50.72
CA LYS A 680 -0.53 13.91 50.65
C LYS A 680 -2.05 13.81 50.69
N LYS A 681 -2.62 14.38 51.76
CA LYS A 681 -4.05 14.48 52.07
C LYS A 681 -4.82 15.12 50.91
N ARG A 682 -5.81 14.41 50.38
CA ARG A 682 -6.96 14.99 49.66
C ARG A 682 -8.10 15.14 50.69
N LYS A 683 -8.55 16.36 50.93
CA LYS A 683 -9.82 16.62 51.61
C LYS A 683 -10.96 16.29 50.64
N GLY A 684 -11.98 15.61 51.17
CA GLY A 684 -13.20 15.23 50.47
C GLY A 684 -14.17 16.40 50.24
N PRO A 685 -15.34 16.09 49.64
CA PRO A 685 -16.26 17.05 49.07
C PRO A 685 -17.27 17.54 50.12
N LYS A 686 -17.78 18.76 49.93
CA LYS A 686 -18.97 19.25 50.62
C LYS A 686 -19.97 19.76 49.58
N ALA A 687 -21.20 19.31 49.74
CA ALA A 687 -22.37 19.66 48.94
C ALA A 687 -22.97 21.01 49.37
N GLU A 688 -23.99 21.40 48.60
CA GLU A 688 -25.11 22.33 48.87
C GLU A 688 -25.07 23.77 48.31
N GLN A 689 -25.99 23.94 47.34
CA GLN A 689 -27.10 24.91 47.25
C GLN A 689 -26.87 26.41 46.94
N GLU A 690 -27.60 26.83 45.90
CA GLU A 690 -28.42 28.05 45.74
C GLU A 690 -27.85 29.43 46.13
N LYS A 691 -27.77 30.39 45.18
CA LYS A 691 -28.86 31.34 44.85
C LYS A 691 -28.41 32.41 43.83
N ALA A 692 -29.43 33.04 43.25
CA ALA A 692 -29.52 34.24 42.39
C ALA A 692 -28.64 35.44 42.86
N GLU A 693 -28.46 36.58 42.19
CA GLU A 693 -29.10 37.32 41.09
C GLU A 693 -28.23 38.59 40.83
N VAL A 694 -28.53 39.36 39.77
CA VAL A 694 -28.32 40.83 39.65
C VAL A 694 -26.92 41.39 39.30
N ALA A 695 -26.80 41.67 37.99
CA ALA A 695 -26.68 43.01 37.38
C ALA A 695 -25.34 43.80 37.28
N ALA A 696 -25.26 44.38 36.08
CA ALA A 696 -24.96 45.78 35.76
C ALA A 696 -23.54 46.19 35.34
N ALA A 697 -23.54 46.77 34.12
CA ALA A 697 -22.82 47.97 33.69
C ALA A 697 -21.30 47.90 33.46
N ALA A 698 -20.93 47.85 32.17
CA ALA A 698 -20.36 48.96 31.37
C ALA A 698 -19.39 49.98 32.05
N PRO A 699 -18.69 50.83 31.27
CA PRO A 699 -17.93 50.61 30.04
C PRO A 699 -16.54 51.31 30.08
N GLY A 700 -15.74 51.11 29.03
CA GLY A 700 -15.15 52.27 28.35
C GLY A 700 -13.63 52.42 28.34
N LYS A 701 -13.17 52.70 27.11
CA LYS A 701 -12.30 53.80 26.67
C LYS A 701 -10.87 53.49 26.22
N HIS A 702 -10.63 53.98 24.98
CA HIS A 702 -9.45 54.66 24.44
C HIS A 702 -8.18 53.81 24.24
N GLN A 703 -7.38 53.95 23.18
CA GLN A 703 -6.97 55.09 22.34
C GLN A 703 -6.55 54.51 20.94
N THR A 704 -7.02 55.03 19.80
CA THR A 704 -6.34 56.02 18.92
C THR A 704 -4.84 55.83 18.69
N ALA A 705 -4.45 55.58 17.43
CA ALA A 705 -3.36 56.30 16.76
C ALA A 705 -3.51 56.15 15.22
N GLU A 706 -3.63 57.30 14.57
CA GLU A 706 -3.63 57.54 13.12
C GLU A 706 -2.19 57.57 12.55
N PHE A 707 -2.13 57.85 11.24
CA PHE A 707 -1.03 58.19 10.33
C PHE A 707 -0.48 57.01 9.51
N GLY A 708 -0.38 57.08 8.17
CA GLY A 708 -0.54 58.23 7.28
C GLY A 708 -0.57 57.84 5.79
N ARG A 709 -0.83 58.88 4.99
CA ARG A 709 -1.06 58.94 3.53
C ARG A 709 0.10 58.47 2.66
N GLY A 710 -0.25 58.13 1.41
CA GLY A 710 0.63 58.20 0.24
C GLY A 710 -0.08 57.82 -1.06
N GLU A 711 -0.65 58.81 -1.76
CA GLU A 711 -0.87 58.86 -3.23
C GLU A 711 0.50 58.83 -3.95
N ALA A 712 0.75 58.60 -5.24
CA ALA A 712 0.05 58.46 -6.53
C ALA A 712 0.88 57.44 -7.36
N GLU A 713 0.63 57.04 -8.61
CA GLU A 713 0.61 57.84 -9.84
C GLU A 713 0.39 56.89 -11.04
N GLN A 714 -0.18 57.42 -12.11
CA GLN A 714 -0.47 56.80 -13.41
C GLN A 714 0.80 56.52 -14.22
N ASP A 715 0.74 55.57 -15.17
CA ASP A 715 1.22 55.84 -16.52
C ASP A 715 0.60 54.88 -17.56
N ASP A 716 0.12 55.50 -18.64
CA ASP A 716 -0.30 54.95 -19.93
C ASP A 716 0.91 54.43 -20.74
N VAL A 717 0.65 53.67 -21.81
CA VAL A 717 1.29 53.74 -23.16
C VAL A 717 1.09 52.42 -23.94
N SER A 718 0.05 52.44 -24.80
CA SER A 718 0.01 52.17 -26.24
C SER A 718 0.91 51.10 -26.94
N ASP A 719 0.22 50.19 -27.65
CA ASP A 719 0.18 50.07 -29.14
C ASP A 719 1.18 49.16 -29.93
N ARG A 720 0.62 48.59 -31.01
CA ARG A 720 1.18 47.82 -32.17
C ARG A 720 1.46 46.32 -31.95
N GLY A 721 1.13 45.41 -32.86
CA GLY A 721 0.66 45.52 -34.25
C GLY A 721 0.73 44.14 -34.94
N SER A 722 -0.09 43.98 -35.97
CA SER A 722 -0.37 42.77 -36.78
C SER A 722 0.82 42.14 -37.52
N SER A 723 0.71 40.87 -37.92
CA SER A 723 0.61 40.49 -39.35
C SER A 723 0.48 38.98 -39.58
N GLN A 724 -0.38 38.65 -40.55
CA GLN A 724 -0.60 37.36 -41.21
C GLN A 724 0.53 37.03 -42.20
N SER A 725 0.66 35.76 -42.60
CA SER A 725 0.66 35.37 -44.02
C SER A 725 0.62 33.85 -44.23
N ASP A 726 -0.06 33.50 -45.33
CA ASP A 726 -0.49 32.21 -45.86
C ASP A 726 0.49 31.58 -46.89
N ALA A 727 0.11 30.35 -47.30
CA ALA A 727 0.42 29.64 -48.57
C ALA A 727 1.80 28.96 -48.69
N GLY A 728 2.03 27.82 -49.35
CA GLY A 728 1.33 26.96 -50.33
C GLY A 728 2.46 26.30 -51.18
N GLU A 729 2.52 24.99 -51.42
CA GLU A 729 2.23 24.25 -52.68
C GLU A 729 3.15 22.99 -52.69
N VAL A 730 2.66 21.75 -52.86
CA VAL A 730 2.50 20.92 -54.09
C VAL A 730 3.77 20.67 -54.93
N PHE A 731 4.20 19.40 -55.03
CA PHE A 731 4.90 18.83 -56.20
C PHE A 731 4.64 17.32 -56.33
N SER A 732 4.55 16.83 -57.57
CA SER A 732 4.30 15.43 -57.94
C SER A 732 5.37 14.84 -58.89
N ALA A 733 5.44 13.50 -58.88
CA ALA A 733 5.93 12.55 -59.91
C ALA A 733 7.45 12.25 -60.01
N PHE A 734 7.86 10.99 -59.79
CA PHE A 734 7.94 9.91 -60.81
C PHE A 734 8.34 8.56 -60.17
N ALA A 735 7.96 7.46 -60.84
CA ALA A 735 8.00 6.07 -60.40
C ALA A 735 9.38 5.38 -60.54
N LEU A 736 9.61 4.34 -59.73
CA LEU A 736 10.39 3.14 -60.07
C LEU A 736 9.87 1.96 -59.21
N GLU A 737 9.63 0.84 -59.88
CA GLU A 737 9.15 -0.43 -59.32
C GLU A 737 10.26 -1.13 -58.54
N GLU A 738 10.00 -1.45 -57.27
CA GLU A 738 10.83 -2.31 -56.42
C GLU A 738 9.92 -3.22 -55.54
N PRO A 739 10.42 -4.38 -55.10
CA PRO A 739 9.59 -5.52 -54.74
C PRO A 739 8.75 -5.23 -53.50
N VAL A 740 7.54 -5.79 -53.48
CA VAL A 740 6.57 -5.71 -52.38
C VAL A 740 7.14 -6.38 -51.13
N GLU A 741 7.99 -5.66 -50.40
CA GLU A 741 8.18 -5.89 -48.97
C GLU A 741 6.87 -5.54 -48.29
N ALA A 742 6.30 -6.51 -47.58
CA ALA A 742 4.97 -6.41 -47.04
C ALA A 742 4.87 -5.18 -46.10
N PRO A 743 4.03 -4.18 -46.39
CA PRO A 743 3.98 -2.91 -45.66
C PRO A 743 3.78 -3.07 -44.15
N TRP A 744 3.17 -4.17 -43.73
CA TRP A 744 2.96 -4.50 -42.31
C TRP A 744 4.26 -4.79 -41.54
N LEU A 745 5.33 -5.27 -42.18
CA LEU A 745 6.62 -5.54 -41.54
C LEU A 745 7.38 -4.25 -41.26
N THR A 746 7.43 -3.34 -42.23
CA THR A 746 8.01 -2.01 -42.11
C THR A 746 7.22 -1.17 -41.09
N TRP A 747 5.90 -1.30 -41.11
CA TRP A 747 5.01 -0.68 -40.12
C TRP A 747 5.22 -1.27 -38.71
N ARG A 748 5.39 -2.59 -38.57
CA ARG A 748 5.70 -3.26 -37.28
C ARG A 748 7.05 -2.83 -36.72
N LEU A 749 8.06 -2.64 -37.57
CA LEU A 749 9.38 -2.13 -37.17
C LEU A 749 9.31 -0.67 -36.73
N GLN A 750 8.62 0.20 -37.47
CA GLN A 750 8.43 1.60 -37.10
C GLN A 750 7.59 1.76 -35.82
N LEU A 751 6.54 0.95 -35.65
CA LEU A 751 5.76 0.89 -34.41
C LEU A 751 6.61 0.37 -33.25
N SER A 752 7.45 -0.63 -33.47
CA SER A 752 8.35 -1.17 -32.43
C SER A 752 9.35 -0.12 -31.98
N GLN A 753 9.86 0.70 -32.90
CA GLN A 753 10.77 1.80 -32.60
C GLN A 753 10.05 2.94 -31.87
N ARG A 754 8.84 3.32 -32.28
CA ARG A 754 8.02 4.33 -31.59
C ARG A 754 7.55 3.88 -30.21
N PHE A 755 7.17 2.61 -30.07
CA PHE A 755 6.77 2.02 -28.79
C PHE A 755 7.96 1.84 -27.85
N TYR A 756 9.11 1.41 -28.37
CA TYR A 756 10.37 1.39 -27.63
C TYR A 756 10.79 2.81 -27.22
N LEU A 757 10.66 3.81 -28.10
CA LEU A 757 10.87 5.22 -27.74
C LEU A 757 9.90 5.67 -26.67
N CYS A 758 8.60 5.36 -26.76
CA CYS A 758 7.61 5.71 -25.74
C CYS A 758 7.90 5.03 -24.40
N ILE A 759 8.37 3.78 -24.39
CA ILE A 759 8.80 3.09 -23.17
C ILE A 759 10.07 3.74 -22.60
N VAL A 760 11.08 4.02 -23.43
CA VAL A 760 12.35 4.61 -23.02
C VAL A 760 12.17 6.07 -22.57
N LEU A 761 11.27 6.84 -23.19
CA LEU A 761 10.94 8.20 -22.81
C LEU A 761 10.10 8.24 -21.53
N ASN A 762 9.13 7.34 -21.35
CA ASN A 762 8.41 7.19 -20.06
C ASN A 762 9.30 6.67 -18.92
N LEU A 763 10.48 6.10 -19.22
CA LEU A 763 11.48 5.72 -18.21
C LEU A 763 12.47 6.85 -17.87
N LYS A 764 12.55 7.91 -18.69
CA LYS A 764 13.44 9.06 -18.49
C LYS A 764 12.72 10.29 -17.90
N THR A 765 11.40 10.33 -17.90
CA THR A 765 10.53 11.32 -17.21
C THR A 765 9.98 10.76 -15.92
#